data_AF-A0A9E8KNC9-F1
#
_entry.id   AF-A0A9E8KNC9-F1
#
_cell.length_a   1.000
_cell.length_b   1.000
_cell.length_c   1.000
_cell.angle_alpha   90.00
_cell.angle_beta   90.00
_cell.angle_gamma   90.00
#
_symmetry.space_group_name_H-M   'P 1'
#
loop_
_entity.id
_entity.type
_entity.pdbx_description
1 polymer ?
#
loop_
_entity_poly.entity_id
_entity_poly.type
_entity_poly.pdbx_seq_one_letter_code
_entity_poly.pdbx_strand_id
1 'polypeptide(L)'
;MKKIFSSSSIYLVVAAILSFAAFTLLTNGFKEIEQIRQLERIPEISINAVLEGEVSIKGEVEVLESTVDSRYTSTPSVYYRFLHEEERTDSDGDSYWATVFEEEQSVDFTITDNTASIDISVAENSLHPILWSMPSSTRKTIGDNRYTEWRIEPGQQIYAVGYAVQDDSSIALSFLPEGLYTPMLSKYGPDYERQQMGKSGIFFIWIGLVALAFAVLCIVIAFNIHRVLAYLSMLTVALTLVLIQLGTLMLSKDIQASVARFYTQYEVVQRAFDAVKIPQQSQSIPLSSPVNYRDYKEYGVDEYTIERLSALKLNLALYQAQLDRQLSEFPDNLIGWSMGLDTHQKTLALHETEQERLVQKLNGINSTSVSDPFVKWIPVIAFMGMFIGSYVGFRKIRFKRFIESIPTSKVSGVVYGLAEIKAQIKCVNEDSYLTTPITGKKSVWYYYKKEEKRKSGKNEKWVTLTEERKSVPFIASDYTGEMKIIADNAEVITKHKKVTREGRYRYTEQYLKPNETLYVIGSAKIDPEEHNQLLIGYGDKSEPFILSNLSERQVMLKKARNGMMFLNMAFSALLLGVLLMFANSGSLSPDSFLISALTAPLFMMVLMIILHYNDIIFLRQRVERNIANIKVTLQKRYDLLPNLEKSVKQYLAHEESLLRQLSELRSRYNPDNTKANNNDQPLSKNVRLIIEQYPELKSHQPILQLMQSATDIEDELAVMKNGYLDGVEIYNSRIESFPDLLLTKLFRFKEHRPLSWDG
;
A
#
# COMPACT_ATOMS: atom_id res chain seq x y z
N MET A 1 2.24 36.43 -10.01
CA MET A 1 2.52 35.49 -8.89
C MET A 1 2.63 34.00 -9.26
N LYS A 2 2.55 33.56 -10.53
CA LYS A 2 2.53 32.13 -10.92
C LYS A 2 3.91 31.46 -11.17
N LYS A 3 5.02 32.06 -10.74
CA LYS A 3 6.39 31.64 -11.15
C LYS A 3 7.41 31.52 -10.00
N ILE A 4 6.96 31.27 -8.77
CA ILE A 4 7.86 31.22 -7.59
C ILE A 4 8.05 29.79 -7.03
N PHE A 5 7.10 28.87 -7.22
CA PHE A 5 7.26 27.50 -6.71
C PHE A 5 7.83 26.56 -7.77
N SER A 6 9.04 26.05 -7.53
CA SER A 6 9.60 24.91 -8.28
C SER A 6 8.68 23.69 -8.09
N SER A 7 8.64 22.77 -9.06
CA SER A 7 7.79 21.57 -8.93
C SER A 7 8.03 20.82 -7.61
N SER A 8 9.26 20.77 -7.11
CA SER A 8 9.61 20.15 -5.82
C SER A 8 8.97 20.85 -4.62
N SER A 9 8.90 22.18 -4.62
CA SER A 9 8.31 22.94 -3.51
C SER A 9 6.80 22.70 -3.36
N ILE A 10 6.08 22.42 -4.46
CA ILE A 10 4.66 22.04 -4.42
C ILE A 10 4.49 20.70 -3.69
N TYR A 11 5.33 19.70 -3.99
CA TYR A 11 5.23 18.39 -3.33
C TYR A 11 5.54 18.47 -1.83
N LEU A 12 6.41 19.38 -1.38
CA LEU A 12 6.65 19.57 0.06
C LEU A 12 5.45 20.18 0.77
N VAL A 13 4.77 21.16 0.15
CA VAL A 13 3.53 21.72 0.72
C VAL A 13 2.43 20.67 0.78
N VAL A 14 2.26 19.87 -0.28
CA VAL A 14 1.29 18.76 -0.29
C VAL A 14 1.66 17.71 0.77
N ALA A 15 2.94 17.38 0.92
CA ALA A 15 3.38 16.46 1.97
C ALA A 15 3.05 16.98 3.38
N ALA A 16 3.25 18.27 3.65
CA ALA A 16 2.91 18.87 4.94
C ALA A 16 1.40 18.81 5.23
N ILE A 17 0.57 19.13 4.24
CA ILE A 17 -0.90 19.03 4.34
C ILE A 17 -1.32 17.58 4.61
N LEU A 18 -0.76 16.62 3.87
CA LEU A 18 -1.05 15.20 4.05
C LEU A 18 -0.57 14.67 5.39
N SER A 19 0.57 15.12 5.91
CA SER A 19 1.05 14.74 7.25
C SER A 19 0.15 15.30 8.35
N PHE A 20 -0.35 16.54 8.21
CA PHE A 20 -1.31 17.11 9.15
C PHE A 20 -2.66 16.38 9.10
N ALA A 21 -3.16 16.09 7.88
CA ALA A 21 -4.35 15.27 7.70
C ALA A 21 -4.17 13.87 8.30
N ALA A 22 -3.01 13.24 8.08
CA ALA A 22 -2.68 11.95 8.68
C ALA A 22 -2.72 12.02 10.21
N PHE A 23 -2.08 13.02 10.81
CA PHE A 23 -2.09 13.21 12.26
C PHE A 23 -3.52 13.34 12.80
N THR A 24 -4.33 14.25 12.24
CA THR A 24 -5.72 14.47 12.69
C THR A 24 -6.61 13.23 12.54
N LEU A 25 -6.49 12.51 11.43
CA LEU A 25 -7.26 11.27 11.19
C LEU A 25 -6.82 10.15 12.13
N LEU A 26 -5.51 9.97 12.32
CA LEU A 26 -4.98 8.96 13.24
C LEU A 26 -5.39 9.26 14.69
N THR A 27 -5.37 10.53 15.13
CA THR A 27 -5.81 10.91 16.47
C THR A 27 -7.30 10.69 16.68
N ASN A 28 -8.13 11.01 15.68
CA ASN A 28 -9.57 10.78 15.76
C ASN A 28 -9.89 9.29 15.77
N GLY A 29 -9.25 8.51 14.90
CA GLY A 29 -9.42 7.07 14.86
C GLY A 29 -8.93 6.40 16.15
N PHE A 30 -7.82 6.87 16.73
CA PHE A 30 -7.35 6.40 18.04
C PHE A 30 -8.36 6.68 19.16
N LYS A 31 -8.99 7.86 19.17
CA LYS A 31 -10.01 8.22 20.16
C LYS A 31 -11.23 7.28 20.09
N GLU A 32 -11.71 6.96 18.89
CA GLU A 32 -12.82 5.99 18.70
C GLU A 32 -12.46 4.62 19.28
N ILE A 33 -11.24 4.14 19.02
CA ILE A 33 -10.76 2.86 19.54
C ILE A 33 -10.61 2.90 21.07
N GLU A 34 -10.16 4.01 21.63
CA GLU A 34 -10.09 4.23 23.08
C GLU A 34 -11.49 4.14 23.72
N GLN A 35 -12.52 4.73 23.10
CA GLN A 35 -13.90 4.68 23.57
C GLN A 35 -14.49 3.26 23.53
N ILE A 36 -14.23 2.50 22.47
CA ILE A 36 -14.63 1.07 22.39
C ILE A 36 -14.09 0.29 23.59
N ARG A 37 -12.85 0.57 23.98
CA ARG A 37 -12.19 -0.14 25.07
C ARG A 37 -12.65 0.28 26.44
N GLN A 38 -13.02 1.55 26.60
CA GLN A 38 -13.73 1.99 27.80
C GLN A 38 -15.05 1.21 27.95
N LEU A 39 -15.83 1.08 26.88
CA LEU A 39 -17.08 0.31 26.88
C LEU A 39 -16.88 -1.19 27.13
N GLU A 40 -15.79 -1.79 26.65
CA GLU A 40 -15.47 -3.20 26.90
C GLU A 40 -15.12 -3.50 28.38
N ARG A 41 -14.64 -2.48 29.10
CA ARG A 41 -14.04 -2.65 30.44
C ARG A 41 -14.94 -2.23 31.59
N ILE A 42 -16.04 -1.52 31.30
CA ILE A 42 -17.05 -1.19 32.31
C ILE A 42 -18.11 -2.30 32.24
N PRO A 43 -18.08 -3.29 33.16
CA PRO A 43 -19.08 -4.36 33.16
C PRO A 43 -20.47 -3.80 33.44
N GLU A 44 -21.47 -4.41 32.82
CA GLU A 44 -22.88 -4.16 33.15
C GLU A 44 -23.14 -4.65 34.59
N ILE A 45 -23.63 -3.74 35.45
CA ILE A 45 -23.98 -4.02 36.84
C ILE A 45 -25.49 -3.83 37.05
N SER A 46 -26.05 -4.57 38.00
CA SER A 46 -27.43 -4.38 38.45
C SER A 46 -27.55 -3.08 39.25
N ILE A 47 -28.70 -2.43 39.17
CA ILE A 47 -28.91 -1.10 39.75
C ILE A 47 -28.74 -1.12 41.28
N ASN A 48 -29.13 -2.20 41.95
CA ASN A 48 -28.92 -2.36 43.41
C ASN A 48 -27.44 -2.40 43.83
N ALA A 49 -26.54 -2.69 42.90
CA ALA A 49 -25.10 -2.82 43.10
C ALA A 49 -24.33 -1.59 42.59
N VAL A 50 -25.02 -0.52 42.19
CA VAL A 50 -24.41 0.73 41.79
C VAL A 50 -23.75 1.38 43.02
N LEU A 51 -22.51 1.83 42.81
CA LEU A 51 -21.73 2.61 43.74
C LEU A 51 -21.24 3.88 43.05
N GLU A 52 -20.84 4.87 43.85
CA GLU A 52 -20.20 6.08 43.35
C GLU A 52 -19.03 5.74 42.42
N GLY A 53 -19.06 6.23 41.17
CA GLY A 53 -18.06 5.91 40.15
C GLY A 53 -18.63 5.62 38.76
N GLU A 54 -17.76 5.15 37.87
CA GLU A 54 -18.12 4.77 36.49
C GLU A 54 -18.97 3.51 36.48
N VAL A 55 -20.17 3.59 35.91
CA VAL A 55 -21.12 2.47 35.88
C VAL A 55 -21.75 2.31 34.52
N SER A 56 -22.08 1.05 34.23
CA SER A 56 -22.84 0.63 33.05
C SER A 56 -24.07 -0.11 33.54
N ILE A 57 -25.26 0.37 33.18
CA ILE A 57 -26.54 -0.15 33.63
C ILE A 57 -27.50 -0.30 32.46
N LYS A 58 -28.49 -1.17 32.65
CA LYS A 58 -29.57 -1.41 31.70
C LYS A 58 -30.89 -1.52 32.44
N GLY A 59 -31.93 -0.89 31.91
CA GLY A 59 -33.27 -1.03 32.48
C GLY A 59 -34.34 -0.33 31.66
N GLU A 60 -35.55 -0.35 32.18
CA GLU A 60 -36.74 0.26 31.59
C GLU A 60 -36.85 1.72 31.99
N VAL A 61 -37.15 2.57 31.03
CA VAL A 61 -37.32 4.02 31.24
C VAL A 61 -38.67 4.29 31.90
N GLU A 62 -38.64 4.97 33.04
CA GLU A 62 -39.79 5.48 33.77
C GLU A 62 -39.73 7.01 33.84
N VAL A 63 -40.90 7.64 33.89
CA VAL A 63 -41.01 9.11 33.96
C VAL A 63 -40.75 9.55 35.40
N LEU A 64 -39.80 10.48 35.58
CA LEU A 64 -39.51 11.06 36.89
C LEU A 64 -40.52 12.17 37.25
N GLU A 65 -40.44 13.32 36.57
CA GLU A 65 -41.36 14.46 36.82
C GLU A 65 -42.24 14.82 35.63
N SER A 66 -41.67 14.81 34.42
CA SER A 66 -42.35 15.26 33.21
C SER A 66 -41.83 14.55 31.96
N THR A 67 -42.56 14.68 30.86
CA THR A 67 -42.17 14.20 29.54
C THR A 67 -42.11 15.38 28.58
N VAL A 68 -41.29 15.27 27.54
CA VAL A 68 -41.26 16.22 26.43
C VAL A 68 -41.95 15.60 25.23
N ASP A 69 -42.91 16.33 24.65
CA ASP A 69 -43.59 15.89 23.44
C ASP A 69 -42.71 16.11 22.21
N SER A 70 -42.53 15.06 21.41
CA SER A 70 -41.79 15.16 20.15
C SER A 70 -42.46 16.14 19.19
N ARG A 71 -41.66 16.94 18.47
CA ARG A 71 -42.19 18.07 17.68
C ARG A 71 -43.15 17.69 16.55
N TYR A 72 -42.89 16.61 15.84
CA TYR A 72 -43.66 16.21 14.66
C TYR A 72 -44.78 15.23 15.00
N THR A 73 -44.48 14.23 15.84
CA THR A 73 -45.45 13.19 16.21
C THR A 73 -46.21 13.46 17.51
N SER A 74 -45.81 14.48 18.29
CA SER A 74 -46.39 14.81 19.60
C SER A 74 -46.49 13.60 20.52
N THR A 75 -45.46 12.76 20.51
CA THR A 75 -45.38 11.56 21.34
C THR A 75 -44.60 11.86 22.61
N PRO A 76 -45.16 11.57 23.81
CA PRO A 76 -44.47 11.77 25.08
C PRO A 76 -43.16 10.98 25.14
N SER A 77 -42.07 11.68 25.36
CA SER A 77 -40.71 11.12 25.33
C SER A 77 -39.87 11.71 26.47
N VAL A 78 -38.88 10.97 26.97
CA VAL A 78 -37.88 11.51 27.92
C VAL A 78 -36.74 12.22 27.21
N TYR A 79 -36.54 11.88 25.93
CA TYR A 79 -35.60 12.51 25.02
C TYR A 79 -36.19 12.49 23.62
N TYR A 80 -36.03 13.59 22.87
CA TYR A 80 -36.17 13.54 21.42
C TYR A 80 -35.19 14.48 20.71
N ARG A 81 -34.81 14.08 19.50
CA ARG A 81 -34.11 14.91 18.53
C ARG A 81 -34.94 14.96 17.25
N PHE A 82 -35.17 16.16 16.76
CA PHE A 82 -35.91 16.44 15.55
C PHE A 82 -35.01 17.12 14.51
N LEU A 83 -34.97 16.54 13.31
CA LEU A 83 -34.23 17.08 12.18
C LEU A 83 -35.19 17.33 11.02
N HIS A 84 -35.25 18.58 10.57
CA HIS A 84 -35.95 19.00 9.36
C HIS A 84 -34.92 19.35 8.29
N GLU A 85 -34.96 18.59 7.21
CA GLU A 85 -34.11 18.77 6.04
C GLU A 85 -34.95 19.14 4.81
N GLU A 86 -34.38 19.94 3.93
CA GLU A 86 -34.98 20.34 2.65
C GLU A 86 -34.09 19.83 1.51
N GLU A 87 -34.69 19.23 0.48
CA GLU A 87 -34.00 18.79 -0.73
C GLU A 87 -33.63 20.01 -1.56
N ARG A 88 -32.32 20.24 -1.71
CA ARG A 88 -31.77 21.31 -2.52
C ARG A 88 -31.01 20.72 -3.69
N THR A 89 -31.07 21.39 -4.82
CA THR A 89 -30.30 21.02 -6.00
C THR A 89 -29.12 21.96 -6.12
N ASP A 90 -27.92 21.40 -6.28
CA ASP A 90 -26.73 22.20 -6.53
C ASP A 90 -26.69 22.74 -7.97
N SER A 91 -25.66 23.53 -8.28
CA SER A 91 -25.45 24.08 -9.64
C SER A 91 -25.17 23.02 -10.70
N ASP A 92 -24.78 21.82 -10.29
CA ASP A 92 -24.50 20.67 -11.16
C ASP A 92 -25.74 19.79 -11.38
N GLY A 93 -26.86 20.11 -10.73
CA GLY A 93 -28.14 19.44 -10.85
C GLY A 93 -28.27 18.18 -10.00
N ASP A 94 -27.40 17.99 -9.01
CA ASP A 94 -27.46 16.88 -8.06
C ASP A 94 -28.22 17.34 -6.80
N SER A 95 -29.16 16.51 -6.34
CA SER A 95 -29.97 16.84 -5.16
C SER A 95 -29.33 16.32 -3.87
N TYR A 96 -29.37 17.13 -2.82
CA TYR A 96 -28.89 16.79 -1.49
C TYR A 96 -29.86 17.33 -0.43
N TRP A 97 -29.90 16.66 0.72
CA TRP A 97 -30.71 17.10 1.85
C TRP A 97 -29.90 18.10 2.69
N ALA A 98 -30.42 19.31 2.83
CA ALA A 98 -29.82 20.37 3.63
C ALA A 98 -30.59 20.51 4.94
N THR A 99 -29.89 20.43 6.09
CA THR A 99 -30.50 20.72 7.40
C THR A 99 -31.01 22.16 7.44
N VAL A 100 -32.30 22.34 7.64
CA VAL A 100 -32.96 23.64 7.81
C VAL A 100 -33.15 23.96 9.28
N PHE A 101 -33.52 22.95 10.06
CA PHE A 101 -33.80 23.08 11.48
C PHE A 101 -33.42 21.79 12.21
N GLU A 102 -32.82 21.96 13.38
CA GLU A 102 -32.47 20.89 14.28
C GLU A 102 -32.83 21.32 15.70
N GLU A 103 -33.46 20.43 16.45
CA GLU A 103 -33.83 20.63 17.84
C GLU A 103 -33.61 19.33 18.62
N GLU A 104 -33.15 19.50 19.84
CA GLU A 104 -32.88 18.41 20.77
C GLU A 104 -33.37 18.84 22.15
N GLN A 105 -34.16 17.98 22.80
CA GLN A 105 -34.67 18.22 24.15
C GLN A 105 -34.63 16.92 24.95
N SER A 106 -34.28 17.05 26.22
CA SER A 106 -34.25 15.97 27.21
C SER A 106 -34.83 16.45 28.54
N VAL A 107 -35.36 15.50 29.31
CA VAL A 107 -35.72 15.69 30.72
C VAL A 107 -35.06 14.60 31.55
N ASP A 108 -34.92 14.86 32.84
CA ASP A 108 -34.47 13.84 33.80
C ASP A 108 -35.52 12.73 33.90
N PHE A 109 -35.05 11.49 34.02
CA PHE A 109 -35.91 10.30 34.02
C PHE A 109 -35.29 9.20 34.89
N THR A 110 -36.10 8.19 35.22
CA THR A 110 -35.64 7.06 36.05
C THR A 110 -35.44 5.83 35.17
N ILE A 111 -34.42 5.03 35.46
CA ILE A 111 -34.28 3.68 34.91
C ILE A 111 -34.55 2.67 36.02
N THR A 112 -35.40 1.68 35.71
CA THR A 112 -35.73 0.59 36.63
C THR A 112 -35.31 -0.76 36.05
N ASP A 113 -34.60 -1.56 36.83
CA ASP A 113 -34.30 -2.97 36.54
C ASP A 113 -35.05 -3.89 37.52
N ASN A 114 -34.82 -5.20 37.45
CA ASN A 114 -35.48 -6.15 38.34
C ASN A 114 -35.01 -6.06 39.82
N THR A 115 -34.05 -5.19 40.12
CA THR A 115 -33.38 -5.09 41.42
C THR A 115 -33.63 -3.76 42.12
N ALA A 116 -33.60 -2.64 41.41
CA ALA A 116 -33.78 -1.28 41.94
C ALA A 116 -34.06 -0.26 40.81
N SER A 117 -34.29 0.99 41.21
CA SER A 117 -34.47 2.15 40.32
C SER A 117 -33.36 3.17 40.57
N ILE A 118 -32.93 3.86 39.51
CA ILE A 118 -31.90 4.92 39.57
C ILE A 118 -32.30 6.09 38.70
N ASP A 119 -32.16 7.30 39.25
CA ASP A 119 -32.47 8.53 38.53
C ASP A 119 -31.31 8.93 37.61
N ILE A 120 -31.65 9.41 36.42
CA ILE A 120 -30.70 9.88 35.41
C ILE A 120 -30.84 11.38 35.26
N SER A 121 -29.76 12.08 35.58
CA SER A 121 -29.67 13.54 35.46
C SER A 121 -29.02 13.91 34.13
N VAL A 122 -29.83 14.39 33.21
CA VAL A 122 -29.44 14.79 31.84
C VAL A 122 -29.25 16.32 31.83
N ALA A 123 -28.30 16.83 32.60
CA ALA A 123 -28.09 18.25 32.74
C ALA A 123 -27.68 18.93 31.41
N GLU A 124 -28.30 20.07 31.06
CA GLU A 124 -28.08 20.85 29.82
C GLU A 124 -26.63 21.39 29.62
N ASN A 125 -25.72 21.19 30.58
CA ASN A 125 -24.42 21.87 30.64
C ASN A 125 -23.23 20.92 30.89
N SER A 126 -23.24 19.72 30.28
CA SER A 126 -22.11 18.80 30.39
C SER A 126 -20.91 19.25 29.54
N LEU A 127 -19.71 19.22 30.14
CA LEU A 127 -18.42 19.45 29.44
C LEU A 127 -18.16 18.42 28.31
N HIS A 128 -18.88 17.29 28.33
CA HIS A 128 -18.89 16.27 27.29
C HIS A 128 -20.32 15.99 26.82
N PRO A 129 -20.62 16.05 25.51
CA PRO A 129 -21.95 15.73 25.01
C PRO A 129 -22.26 14.25 25.25
N ILE A 130 -23.45 13.98 25.80
CA ILE A 130 -23.96 12.62 25.96
C ILE A 130 -24.14 12.01 24.57
N LEU A 131 -23.59 10.81 24.34
CA LEU A 131 -23.82 10.10 23.09
C LEU A 131 -25.22 9.48 23.12
N TRP A 132 -26.15 10.08 22.38
CA TRP A 132 -27.49 9.54 22.17
C TRP A 132 -27.51 8.62 20.96
N SER A 133 -27.70 7.32 21.18
CA SER A 133 -27.74 6.33 20.10
C SER A 133 -29.08 5.60 20.03
N MET A 134 -29.88 5.99 19.05
CA MET A 134 -31.26 5.51 18.88
C MET A 134 -31.54 5.23 17.39
N PRO A 135 -32.37 4.24 17.05
CA PRO A 135 -32.96 4.15 15.71
C PRO A 135 -33.84 5.38 15.44
N SER A 136 -33.96 5.80 14.17
CA SER A 136 -34.94 6.83 13.82
C SER A 136 -36.33 6.29 14.08
N SER A 137 -37.05 6.88 15.03
CA SER A 137 -38.40 6.47 15.41
C SER A 137 -39.40 6.78 14.31
N THR A 138 -39.24 7.91 13.62
CA THR A 138 -40.06 8.29 12.46
C THR A 138 -39.18 8.96 11.39
N ARG A 139 -39.39 8.60 10.13
CA ARG A 139 -38.86 9.34 8.97
C ARG A 139 -39.96 9.51 7.93
N LYS A 140 -40.29 10.75 7.58
CA LYS A 140 -41.31 11.05 6.58
C LYS A 140 -40.85 12.13 5.61
N THR A 141 -41.00 11.85 4.32
CA THR A 141 -40.69 12.79 3.24
C THR A 141 -41.99 13.28 2.62
N ILE A 142 -42.16 14.60 2.54
CA ILE A 142 -43.35 15.28 1.97
C ILE A 142 -42.84 16.36 1.02
N GLY A 143 -42.98 16.12 -0.29
CA GLY A 143 -42.39 16.99 -1.31
C GLY A 143 -40.88 17.08 -1.09
N ASP A 144 -40.36 18.31 -1.09
CA ASP A 144 -38.93 18.60 -0.90
C ASP A 144 -38.51 18.65 0.57
N ASN A 145 -39.38 18.25 1.53
CA ASN A 145 -39.06 18.28 2.96
C ASN A 145 -38.97 16.87 3.53
N ARG A 146 -37.95 16.62 4.35
CA ARG A 146 -37.77 15.39 5.13
C ARG A 146 -37.72 15.71 6.61
N TYR A 147 -38.58 15.03 7.36
CA TYR A 147 -38.66 15.12 8.82
C TYR A 147 -38.18 13.80 9.41
N THR A 148 -37.18 13.86 10.27
CA THR A 148 -36.67 12.69 10.99
C THR A 148 -36.71 12.94 12.49
N GLU A 149 -37.25 11.99 13.23
CA GLU A 149 -37.30 12.02 14.69
C GLU A 149 -36.59 10.81 15.28
N TRP A 150 -35.81 11.06 16.33
CA TRP A 150 -35.27 10.06 17.25
C TRP A 150 -35.85 10.36 18.62
N ARG A 151 -36.31 9.34 19.35
CA ARG A 151 -36.92 9.53 20.67
C ARG A 151 -36.75 8.31 21.56
N ILE A 152 -36.73 8.56 22.87
CA ILE A 152 -36.82 7.54 23.92
C ILE A 152 -38.18 7.70 24.59
N GLU A 153 -38.99 6.66 24.51
CA GLU A 153 -40.33 6.65 25.10
C GLU A 153 -40.29 5.94 26.47
N PRO A 154 -41.15 6.34 27.43
CA PRO A 154 -41.35 5.57 28.65
C PRO A 154 -41.73 4.11 28.35
N GLY A 155 -41.26 3.18 29.18
CA GLY A 155 -41.43 1.74 28.99
C GLY A 155 -40.44 1.10 28.02
N GLN A 156 -39.52 1.86 27.43
CA GLN A 156 -38.46 1.30 26.58
C GLN A 156 -37.24 0.90 27.40
N GLN A 157 -36.61 -0.20 27.02
CA GLN A 157 -35.34 -0.64 27.59
C GLN A 157 -34.18 0.14 26.95
N ILE A 158 -33.32 0.73 27.78
CA ILE A 158 -32.12 1.43 27.33
C ILE A 158 -30.89 0.99 28.14
N TYR A 159 -29.73 1.22 27.52
CA TYR A 159 -28.40 1.01 28.07
C TYR A 159 -27.76 2.37 28.35
N ALA A 160 -27.28 2.56 29.58
CA ALA A 160 -26.69 3.81 30.04
C ALA A 160 -25.27 3.60 30.58
N VAL A 161 -24.35 4.47 30.17
CA VAL A 161 -22.98 4.53 30.68
C VAL A 161 -22.73 5.94 31.20
N GLY A 162 -22.47 6.05 32.49
CA GLY A 162 -22.35 7.34 33.18
C GLY A 162 -21.54 7.24 34.45
N TYR A 163 -21.54 8.31 35.22
CA TYR A 163 -20.91 8.37 36.54
C TYR A 163 -21.99 8.44 37.61
N ALA A 164 -22.07 7.41 38.44
CA ALA A 164 -22.96 7.39 39.60
C ALA A 164 -22.43 8.37 40.65
N VAL A 165 -23.25 9.33 41.05
CA VAL A 165 -22.98 10.31 42.09
C VAL A 165 -23.96 10.08 43.23
N GLN A 166 -23.47 10.13 44.46
CA GLN A 166 -24.31 10.01 45.65
C GLN A 166 -24.84 11.41 46.04
N ASP A 167 -26.15 11.59 46.06
CA ASP A 167 -26.82 12.84 46.45
C ASP A 167 -27.76 12.61 47.64
N ASP A 168 -27.48 13.28 48.77
CA ASP A 168 -28.12 13.26 50.11
C ASP A 168 -28.59 11.90 50.70
N SER A 169 -29.37 11.10 49.96
CA SER A 169 -29.84 9.75 50.33
C SER A 169 -30.04 8.77 49.16
N SER A 170 -29.85 9.19 47.90
CA SER A 170 -30.03 8.36 46.69
C SER A 170 -28.80 8.43 45.79
N ILE A 171 -28.62 7.42 44.94
CA ILE A 171 -27.56 7.44 43.92
C ILE A 171 -28.24 7.84 42.61
N ALA A 172 -27.69 8.83 41.91
CA ALA A 172 -28.14 9.26 40.59
C ALA A 172 -27.02 9.08 39.57
N LEU A 173 -27.39 8.76 38.33
CA LEU A 173 -26.46 8.70 37.22
C LEU A 173 -26.30 10.10 36.63
N SER A 174 -25.10 10.66 36.75
CA SER A 174 -24.72 11.95 36.18
C SER A 174 -23.72 11.77 35.03
N PHE A 175 -23.67 12.74 34.14
CA PHE A 175 -22.71 12.82 33.04
C PHE A 175 -21.75 14.02 33.17
N LEU A 176 -21.80 14.72 34.31
CA LEU A 176 -20.95 15.88 34.60
C LEU A 176 -19.53 15.52 35.06
N PRO A 177 -19.32 14.50 35.92
CA PRO A 177 -17.99 14.18 36.42
C PRO A 177 -17.03 13.72 35.31
N GLU A 178 -15.80 14.24 35.33
CA GLU A 178 -14.72 13.73 34.47
C GLU A 178 -14.33 12.31 34.90
N GLY A 179 -14.15 11.42 33.92
CA GLY A 179 -13.76 10.03 34.17
C GLY A 179 -13.26 9.32 32.90
N LEU A 180 -12.90 8.05 33.03
CA LEU A 180 -12.40 7.17 31.97
C LEU A 180 -13.54 6.35 31.35
N TYR A 181 -14.68 7.01 31.14
CA TYR A 181 -15.88 6.46 30.52
C TYR A 181 -16.35 7.34 29.35
N THR A 182 -17.20 6.78 28.49
CA THR A 182 -17.87 7.52 27.44
C THR A 182 -19.33 7.72 27.84
N PRO A 183 -19.77 8.96 28.17
CA PRO A 183 -21.16 9.28 28.49
C PRO A 183 -22.09 8.83 27.35
N MET A 184 -23.00 7.91 27.63
CA MET A 184 -23.84 7.33 26.58
C MET A 184 -25.19 6.90 27.09
N LEU A 185 -26.21 7.17 26.29
CA LEU A 185 -27.55 6.59 26.39
C LEU A 185 -27.87 5.94 25.04
N SER A 186 -28.09 4.64 25.04
CA SER A 186 -28.34 3.87 23.82
C SER A 186 -29.55 2.94 23.96
N LYS A 187 -30.38 2.88 22.91
CA LYS A 187 -31.40 1.83 22.76
C LYS A 187 -30.81 0.52 22.23
N TYR A 188 -29.60 0.58 21.70
CA TYR A 188 -28.85 -0.58 21.29
C TYR A 188 -28.03 -1.16 22.45
N GLY A 189 -27.60 -2.40 22.32
CA GLY A 189 -26.67 -3.00 23.27
C GLY A 189 -25.23 -2.49 23.10
N PRO A 190 -24.37 -2.71 24.11
CA PRO A 190 -22.96 -2.30 24.06
C PRO A 190 -22.19 -2.87 22.87
N ASP A 191 -22.56 -4.06 22.40
CA ASP A 191 -21.92 -4.70 21.23
C ASP A 191 -22.13 -3.93 19.93
N TYR A 192 -23.34 -3.39 19.74
CA TYR A 192 -23.67 -2.62 18.55
C TYR A 192 -22.89 -1.31 18.51
N GLU A 193 -22.82 -0.60 19.65
CA GLU A 193 -22.08 0.66 19.77
C GLU A 193 -20.59 0.47 19.49
N ARG A 194 -20.00 -0.54 20.12
CA ARG A 194 -18.60 -0.90 19.88
C ARG A 194 -18.35 -1.27 18.42
N GLN A 195 -19.29 -1.93 17.74
CA GLN A 195 -19.16 -2.26 16.32
C GLN A 195 -19.17 -1.00 15.43
N GLN A 196 -20.03 -0.01 15.72
CA GLN A 196 -20.12 1.21 14.92
C GLN A 196 -18.89 2.11 15.13
N MET A 197 -18.49 2.32 16.39
CA MET A 197 -17.25 3.01 16.73
C MET A 197 -16.04 2.31 16.10
N GLY A 198 -16.02 0.96 16.11
CA GLY A 198 -14.96 0.17 15.50
C GLY A 198 -14.81 0.45 14.01
N LYS A 199 -15.91 0.40 13.25
CA LYS A 199 -15.91 0.73 11.81
C LYS A 199 -15.35 2.13 11.54
N SER A 200 -15.81 3.12 12.29
CA SER A 200 -15.36 4.52 12.18
C SER A 200 -13.88 4.66 12.52
N GLY A 201 -13.46 4.14 13.66
CA GLY A 201 -12.08 4.20 14.16
C GLY A 201 -11.08 3.56 13.20
N ILE A 202 -11.36 2.35 12.72
CA ILE A 202 -10.49 1.67 11.74
C ILE A 202 -10.41 2.45 10.43
N PHE A 203 -11.55 2.99 9.97
CA PHE A 203 -11.59 3.75 8.73
C PHE A 203 -10.73 5.02 8.83
N PHE A 204 -10.83 5.77 9.92
CA PHE A 204 -9.99 6.94 10.17
C PHE A 204 -8.51 6.59 10.30
N ILE A 205 -8.18 5.52 11.04
CA ILE A 205 -6.80 5.04 11.15
C ILE A 205 -6.26 4.68 9.76
N TRP A 206 -7.02 3.92 8.98
CA TRP A 206 -6.61 3.53 7.63
C TRP A 206 -6.38 4.74 6.72
N ILE A 207 -7.33 5.68 6.63
CA ILE A 207 -7.14 6.88 5.79
C ILE A 207 -5.95 7.70 6.30
N GLY A 208 -5.76 7.79 7.61
CA GLY A 208 -4.60 8.44 8.21
C GLY A 208 -3.28 7.80 7.77
N LEU A 209 -3.18 6.47 7.79
CA LEU A 209 -2.01 5.72 7.29
C LEU A 209 -1.82 5.90 5.78
N VAL A 210 -2.90 5.94 4.99
CA VAL A 210 -2.84 6.24 3.55
C VAL A 210 -2.31 7.65 3.32
N ALA A 211 -2.82 8.65 4.05
CA ALA A 211 -2.36 10.03 3.95
C ALA A 211 -0.86 10.14 4.28
N LEU A 212 -0.39 9.45 5.34
CA LEU A 212 1.02 9.36 5.70
C LEU A 212 1.85 8.71 4.57
N ALA A 213 1.36 7.62 3.99
CA ALA A 213 2.03 6.91 2.90
C ALA A 213 2.20 7.80 1.65
N PHE A 214 1.17 8.59 1.31
CA PHE A 214 1.24 9.59 0.24
C PHE A 214 2.11 10.79 0.61
N ALA A 215 2.18 11.20 1.88
CA ALA A 215 3.10 12.24 2.34
C ALA A 215 4.56 11.80 2.12
N VAL A 216 4.93 10.58 2.50
CA VAL A 216 6.26 10.00 2.25
C VAL A 216 6.55 9.93 0.75
N LEU A 217 5.60 9.52 -0.08
CA LEU A 217 5.75 9.53 -1.53
C LEU A 217 6.03 10.95 -2.07
N CYS A 218 5.31 11.96 -1.58
CA CYS A 218 5.53 13.35 -1.97
C CYS A 218 6.92 13.86 -1.55
N ILE A 219 7.39 13.50 -0.36
CA ILE A 219 8.74 13.81 0.13
C ILE A 219 9.81 13.21 -0.80
N VAL A 220 9.72 11.91 -1.10
CA VAL A 220 10.64 11.21 -2.01
C VAL A 220 10.65 11.85 -3.40
N ILE A 221 9.48 12.25 -3.90
CA ILE A 221 9.35 12.95 -5.17
C ILE A 221 10.00 14.34 -5.12
N ALA A 222 9.82 15.09 -4.03
CA ALA A 222 10.39 16.42 -3.85
C ALA A 222 11.93 16.39 -3.85
N PHE A 223 12.51 15.39 -3.18
CA PHE A 223 13.97 15.16 -3.11
C PHE A 223 14.55 14.48 -4.36
N ASN A 224 13.75 14.18 -5.37
CA ASN A 224 14.17 13.51 -6.61
C ASN A 224 14.90 12.16 -6.34
N ILE A 225 14.42 11.43 -5.34
CA ILE A 225 14.85 10.07 -5.05
C ILE A 225 14.12 9.13 -6.04
N HIS A 226 14.89 8.44 -6.88
CA HIS A 226 14.37 7.50 -7.88
C HIS A 226 14.60 6.03 -7.51
N ARG A 227 15.39 5.77 -6.46
CA ARG A 227 15.64 4.42 -5.94
C ARG A 227 14.39 3.92 -5.23
N VAL A 228 13.75 2.91 -5.82
CA VAL A 228 12.49 2.33 -5.31
C VAL A 228 12.70 1.73 -3.93
N LEU A 229 13.83 1.05 -3.69
CA LEU A 229 14.13 0.44 -2.41
C LEU A 229 14.22 1.49 -1.29
N ALA A 230 14.85 2.65 -1.54
CA ALA A 230 14.92 3.73 -0.56
C ALA A 230 13.53 4.27 -0.20
N TYR A 231 12.65 4.43 -1.18
CA TYR A 231 11.25 4.81 -0.95
C TYR A 231 10.51 3.75 -0.11
N LEU A 232 10.60 2.48 -0.48
CA LEU A 232 9.96 1.39 0.25
C LEU A 232 10.44 1.30 1.70
N SER A 233 11.75 1.47 1.94
CA SER A 233 12.31 1.53 3.29
C SER A 233 11.75 2.71 4.08
N MET A 234 11.76 3.93 3.53
CA MET A 234 11.22 5.12 4.20
C MET A 234 9.73 4.96 4.52
N LEU A 235 8.94 4.42 3.58
CA LEU A 235 7.52 4.15 3.77
C LEU A 235 7.29 3.14 4.89
N THR A 236 8.02 2.02 4.85
CA THR A 236 7.93 0.95 5.84
C THR A 236 8.26 1.47 7.24
N VAL A 237 9.38 2.19 7.38
CA VAL A 237 9.78 2.78 8.67
C VAL A 237 8.73 3.76 9.19
N ALA A 238 8.21 4.65 8.35
CA ALA A 238 7.19 5.62 8.77
C ALA A 238 5.90 4.93 9.27
N LEU A 239 5.40 3.95 8.52
CA LEU A 239 4.17 3.22 8.88
C LEU A 239 4.37 2.37 10.14
N THR A 240 5.48 1.64 10.24
CA THR A 240 5.80 0.81 11.42
C THR A 240 5.96 1.66 12.67
N LEU A 241 6.67 2.81 12.60
CA LEU A 241 6.83 3.69 13.77
C LEU A 241 5.50 4.24 14.27
N VAL A 242 4.61 4.67 13.37
CA VAL A 242 3.29 5.19 13.76
C VAL A 242 2.41 4.09 14.37
N LEU A 243 2.39 2.89 13.79
CA LEU A 243 1.62 1.78 14.36
C LEU A 243 2.16 1.33 15.72
N ILE A 244 3.48 1.28 15.88
CA ILE A 244 4.11 1.01 17.19
C ILE A 244 3.72 2.09 18.19
N GLN A 245 3.81 3.37 17.81
CA GLN A 245 3.45 4.48 18.68
C GLN A 245 1.98 4.41 19.11
N LEU A 246 1.05 4.14 18.18
CA LEU A 246 -0.36 3.97 18.51
C LEU A 246 -0.56 2.78 19.46
N GLY A 247 0.04 1.62 19.17
CA GLY A 247 -0.05 0.44 20.02
C GLY A 247 0.49 0.67 21.43
N THR A 248 1.65 1.30 21.59
CA THR A 248 2.25 1.54 22.91
C THR A 248 1.50 2.61 23.70
N LEU A 249 1.02 3.68 23.05
CA LEU A 249 0.19 4.69 23.69
C LEU A 249 -1.13 4.11 24.19
N MET A 250 -1.78 3.29 23.37
CA MET A 250 -3.00 2.56 23.74
C MET A 250 -2.75 1.70 24.96
N LEU A 251 -1.71 0.87 24.89
CA LEU A 251 -1.35 -0.05 25.96
C LEU A 251 -1.09 0.65 27.30
N SER A 252 -0.34 1.76 27.27
CA SER A 252 -0.05 2.56 28.45
C SER A 252 -1.33 3.14 29.07
N LYS A 253 -2.18 3.77 28.25
CA LYS A 253 -3.47 4.32 28.71
C LYS A 253 -4.36 3.23 29.30
N ASP A 254 -4.37 2.07 28.67
CA ASP A 254 -5.21 0.96 29.07
C ASP A 254 -4.83 0.39 30.42
N ILE A 255 -3.54 0.20 30.69
CA ILE A 255 -3.06 -0.29 31.99
C ILE A 255 -3.35 0.75 33.06
N GLN A 256 -3.04 2.02 32.81
CA GLN A 256 -3.30 3.11 33.75
C GLN A 256 -4.79 3.20 34.12
N ALA A 257 -5.67 3.10 33.12
CA ALA A 257 -7.11 3.13 33.32
C ALA A 257 -7.62 1.92 34.11
N SER A 258 -7.15 0.71 33.80
CA SER A 258 -7.54 -0.51 34.53
C SER A 258 -7.09 -0.46 35.99
N VAL A 259 -5.86 0.01 36.25
CA VAL A 259 -5.31 0.16 37.61
C VAL A 259 -6.07 1.22 38.40
N ALA A 260 -6.30 2.40 37.81
CA ALA A 260 -7.05 3.48 38.46
C ALA A 260 -8.45 3.03 38.86
N ARG A 261 -9.18 2.38 37.93
CA ARG A 261 -10.53 1.84 38.20
C ARG A 261 -10.52 0.83 39.33
N PHE A 262 -9.58 -0.11 39.35
CA PHE A 262 -9.50 -1.11 40.41
C PHE A 262 -9.34 -0.47 41.79
N TYR A 263 -8.42 0.48 41.95
CA TYR A 263 -8.21 1.16 43.23
C TYR A 263 -9.42 2.01 43.65
N THR A 264 -10.01 2.78 42.73
CA THR A 264 -11.23 3.56 43.04
C THR A 264 -12.36 2.64 43.49
N GLN A 265 -12.63 1.56 42.75
CA GLN A 265 -13.68 0.60 43.11
C GLN A 265 -13.39 -0.13 44.42
N TYR A 266 -12.13 -0.47 44.67
CA TYR A 266 -11.71 -1.10 45.93
C TYR A 266 -12.04 -0.22 47.13
N GLU A 267 -11.73 1.09 47.09
CA GLU A 267 -12.03 2.02 48.17
C GLU A 267 -13.54 2.20 48.40
N VAL A 268 -14.33 2.29 47.32
CA VAL A 268 -15.79 2.47 47.45
C VAL A 268 -16.45 1.19 48.00
N VAL A 269 -16.04 0.01 47.53
CA VAL A 269 -16.53 -1.27 48.06
C VAL A 269 -16.10 -1.46 49.52
N GLN A 270 -14.87 -1.11 49.87
CA GLN A 270 -14.40 -1.18 51.25
C GLN A 270 -15.25 -0.29 52.18
N ARG A 271 -15.53 0.95 51.78
CA ARG A 271 -16.44 1.84 52.53
C ARG A 271 -17.83 1.23 52.71
N ALA A 272 -18.38 0.57 51.69
CA ALA A 272 -19.67 -0.10 51.77
C ALA A 272 -19.68 -1.27 52.76
N PHE A 273 -18.61 -2.07 52.80
CA PHE A 273 -18.45 -3.15 53.79
C PHE A 273 -18.27 -2.62 55.21
N ASP A 274 -17.49 -1.55 55.39
CA ASP A 274 -17.26 -0.92 56.69
C ASP A 274 -18.53 -0.25 57.27
N ALA A 275 -19.44 0.19 56.40
CA ALA A 275 -20.73 0.77 56.82
C ALA A 275 -21.69 -0.28 57.42
N VAL A 276 -21.57 -1.55 57.03
CA VAL A 276 -22.44 -2.63 57.54
C VAL A 276 -21.88 -3.19 58.83
N LYS A 277 -22.54 -2.88 59.95
CA LYS A 277 -22.18 -3.37 61.29
C LYS A 277 -22.99 -4.60 61.65
N ILE A 278 -22.33 -5.64 62.13
CA ILE A 278 -23.00 -6.84 62.64
C ILE A 278 -23.70 -6.51 63.97
N PRO A 279 -25.04 -6.63 64.07
CA PRO A 279 -25.82 -6.26 65.25
C PRO A 279 -25.34 -6.91 66.57
N GLN A 280 -24.79 -8.13 66.50
CA GLN A 280 -24.39 -8.91 67.68
C GLN A 280 -22.89 -8.80 68.06
N GLN A 281 -22.02 -8.27 67.18
CA GLN A 281 -20.56 -8.30 67.39
C GLN A 281 -19.87 -6.94 67.32
N SER A 282 -20.57 -5.85 66.94
CA SER A 282 -20.01 -4.49 66.80
C SER A 282 -18.75 -4.38 65.90
N GLN A 283 -18.42 -5.43 65.13
CA GLN A 283 -17.34 -5.45 64.15
C GLN A 283 -17.92 -5.32 62.74
N SER A 284 -17.22 -4.62 61.85
CA SER A 284 -17.55 -4.55 60.43
C SER A 284 -17.22 -5.88 59.75
N ILE A 285 -17.88 -6.15 58.62
CA ILE A 285 -17.60 -7.35 57.82
C ILE A 285 -16.30 -7.12 57.05
N PRO A 286 -15.22 -7.87 57.31
CA PRO A 286 -13.96 -7.67 56.59
C PRO A 286 -14.10 -8.14 55.13
N LEU A 287 -13.76 -7.26 54.17
CA LEU A 287 -13.77 -7.54 52.73
C LEU A 287 -12.97 -8.81 52.34
N SER A 288 -11.96 -9.17 53.16
CA SER A 288 -11.13 -10.35 53.01
C SER A 288 -11.84 -11.68 53.30
N SER A 289 -13.01 -11.69 53.94
CA SER A 289 -13.76 -12.91 54.28
C SER A 289 -14.87 -13.20 53.27
N PRO A 290 -15.12 -14.47 52.88
CA PRO A 290 -16.17 -14.83 51.92
C PRO A 290 -17.55 -14.41 52.41
N VAL A 291 -18.42 -13.97 51.49
CA VAL A 291 -19.76 -13.54 51.88
C VAL A 291 -20.65 -14.77 52.08
N ASN A 292 -20.84 -15.24 53.31
CA ASN A 292 -21.70 -16.41 53.59
C ASN A 292 -23.14 -15.98 53.93
N TYR A 293 -24.07 -16.25 53.01
CA TYR A 293 -25.49 -15.92 53.15
C TYR A 293 -26.10 -16.47 54.45
N ARG A 294 -25.75 -17.70 54.86
CA ARG A 294 -26.32 -18.33 56.06
C ARG A 294 -25.87 -17.62 57.32
N ASP A 295 -24.57 -17.32 57.42
CA ASP A 295 -23.99 -16.72 58.62
C ASP A 295 -24.51 -15.29 58.83
N TYR A 296 -24.58 -14.46 57.78
CA TYR A 296 -25.07 -13.08 57.91
C TYR A 296 -26.57 -12.96 58.19
N LYS A 297 -27.37 -13.91 57.66
CA LYS A 297 -28.80 -13.99 57.98
C LYS A 297 -29.00 -14.35 59.45
N GLU A 298 -28.17 -15.23 59.99
CA GLU A 298 -28.16 -15.59 61.42
C GLU A 298 -27.69 -14.42 62.31
N TYR A 299 -26.78 -13.58 61.80
CA TYR A 299 -26.34 -12.35 62.46
C TYR A 299 -27.33 -11.17 62.39
N GLY A 300 -28.46 -11.32 61.69
CA GLY A 300 -29.53 -10.31 61.62
C GLY A 300 -29.31 -9.22 60.57
N VAL A 301 -28.48 -9.46 59.56
CA VAL A 301 -28.38 -8.59 58.38
C VAL A 301 -29.55 -8.88 57.44
N ASP A 302 -30.13 -7.83 56.85
CA ASP A 302 -31.24 -7.98 55.92
C ASP A 302 -30.80 -8.64 54.60
N GLU A 303 -31.73 -9.37 53.98
CA GLU A 303 -31.47 -10.13 52.76
C GLU A 303 -31.00 -9.26 51.59
N TYR A 304 -31.55 -8.05 51.47
CA TYR A 304 -31.15 -7.08 50.46
C TYR A 304 -29.70 -6.61 50.63
N THR A 305 -29.27 -6.27 51.85
CA THR A 305 -27.89 -5.90 52.14
C THR A 305 -26.91 -7.05 51.89
N ILE A 306 -27.28 -8.29 52.20
CA ILE A 306 -26.44 -9.47 51.90
C ILE A 306 -26.26 -9.63 50.40
N GLU A 307 -27.35 -9.55 49.63
CA GLU A 307 -27.29 -9.63 48.16
C GLU A 307 -26.45 -8.48 47.57
N ARG A 308 -26.65 -7.26 48.06
CA ARG A 308 -25.85 -6.09 47.65
C ARG A 308 -24.36 -6.30 47.93
N LEU A 309 -23.97 -6.68 49.15
CA LEU A 309 -22.56 -6.93 49.50
C LEU A 309 -21.93 -8.04 48.63
N SER A 310 -22.69 -9.11 48.33
CA SER A 310 -22.24 -10.17 47.43
C SER A 310 -22.01 -9.67 46.00
N ALA A 311 -22.91 -8.83 45.48
CA ALA A 311 -22.80 -8.24 44.15
C ALA A 311 -21.60 -7.29 44.06
N LEU A 312 -21.38 -6.45 45.08
CA LEU A 312 -20.22 -5.55 45.16
C LEU A 312 -18.90 -6.32 45.17
N LYS A 313 -18.82 -7.38 45.96
CA LYS A 313 -17.62 -8.22 46.03
C LYS A 313 -17.34 -8.96 44.73
N LEU A 314 -18.38 -9.50 44.08
CA LEU A 314 -18.27 -10.16 42.78
C LEU A 314 -17.77 -9.18 41.71
N ASN A 315 -18.28 -7.95 41.70
CA ASN A 315 -17.85 -6.90 40.77
C ASN A 315 -16.39 -6.50 40.99
N LEU A 316 -15.97 -6.32 42.25
CA LEU A 316 -14.58 -6.03 42.58
C LEU A 316 -13.64 -7.18 42.14
N ALA A 317 -14.06 -8.42 42.33
CA ALA A 317 -13.31 -9.59 41.88
C ALA A 317 -13.22 -9.69 40.35
N LEU A 318 -14.25 -9.24 39.61
CA LEU A 318 -14.19 -9.12 38.15
C LEU A 318 -13.12 -8.11 37.71
N TYR A 319 -13.09 -6.92 38.31
CA TYR A 319 -12.05 -5.92 38.01
C TYR A 319 -10.65 -6.44 38.32
N GLN A 320 -10.47 -7.13 39.45
CA GLN A 320 -9.20 -7.76 39.80
C GLN A 320 -8.78 -8.82 38.76
N ALA A 321 -9.68 -9.76 38.43
CA ALA A 321 -9.39 -10.83 37.49
C ALA A 321 -9.10 -10.32 36.07
N GLN A 322 -9.78 -9.24 35.63
CA GLN A 322 -9.49 -8.57 34.36
C GLN A 322 -8.11 -7.91 34.36
N LEU A 323 -7.75 -7.20 35.44
CA LEU A 323 -6.45 -6.56 35.58
C LEU A 323 -5.32 -7.60 35.62
N ASP A 324 -5.48 -8.68 36.38
CA ASP A 324 -4.51 -9.77 36.49
C ASP A 324 -4.31 -10.47 35.14
N ARG A 325 -5.41 -10.78 34.44
CA ARG A 325 -5.35 -11.35 33.08
C ARG A 325 -4.58 -10.42 32.16
N GLN A 326 -4.90 -9.14 32.17
CA GLN A 326 -4.24 -8.13 31.34
C GLN A 326 -2.74 -8.07 31.64
N LEU A 327 -2.33 -7.99 32.92
CA LEU A 327 -0.92 -7.93 33.31
C LEU A 327 -0.15 -9.24 33.08
N SER A 328 -0.84 -10.36 32.87
CA SER A 328 -0.23 -11.67 32.59
C SER A 328 0.06 -11.92 31.11
N GLU A 329 -0.65 -11.24 30.20
CA GLU A 329 -0.55 -11.44 28.75
C GLU A 329 0.52 -10.52 28.14
N PHE A 330 1.27 -11.01 27.13
CA PHE A 330 2.20 -10.19 26.36
C PHE A 330 1.42 -9.39 25.31
N PRO A 331 1.71 -8.09 25.07
CA PRO A 331 2.85 -7.30 25.60
C PRO A 331 2.55 -6.47 26.86
N ASP A 332 1.34 -6.55 27.40
CA ASP A 332 0.88 -5.80 28.57
C ASP A 332 1.75 -6.04 29.81
N ASN A 333 2.22 -7.26 30.00
CA ASN A 333 3.16 -7.65 31.05
C ASN A 333 4.46 -6.82 31.08
N LEU A 334 5.00 -6.43 29.92
CA LEU A 334 6.23 -5.64 29.84
C LEU A 334 6.02 -4.21 30.33
N ILE A 335 4.88 -3.62 29.98
CA ILE A 335 4.53 -2.27 30.43
C ILE A 335 4.18 -2.30 31.91
N GLY A 336 3.39 -3.27 32.36
CA GLY A 336 3.09 -3.47 33.78
C GLY A 336 4.35 -3.58 34.64
N TRP A 337 5.32 -4.38 34.19
CA TRP A 337 6.64 -4.46 34.82
C TRP A 337 7.37 -3.12 34.84
N SER A 338 7.38 -2.39 33.72
CA SER A 338 8.02 -1.06 33.64
C SER A 338 7.38 -0.01 34.55
N MET A 339 6.09 -0.18 34.87
CA MET A 339 5.33 0.66 35.80
C MET A 339 5.45 0.21 37.26
N GLY A 340 6.16 -0.90 37.54
CA GLY A 340 6.31 -1.45 38.89
C GLY A 340 5.04 -2.11 39.44
N LEU A 341 4.15 -2.60 38.57
CA LEU A 341 2.93 -3.30 38.96
C LEU A 341 3.24 -4.79 39.21
N ASP A 342 2.93 -5.29 40.41
CA ASP A 342 3.11 -6.70 40.76
C ASP A 342 1.98 -7.57 40.15
N THR A 343 2.36 -8.62 39.42
CA THR A 343 1.44 -9.55 38.73
C THR A 343 0.76 -10.57 39.66
N HIS A 344 0.96 -10.46 40.97
CA HIS A 344 0.49 -11.43 41.96
C HIS A 344 -0.14 -10.72 43.16
N GLN A 345 -1.22 -9.99 42.95
CA GLN A 345 -2.07 -9.58 44.06
C GLN A 345 -2.85 -10.79 44.60
N LYS A 346 -3.06 -10.83 45.92
CA LYS A 346 -3.81 -11.89 46.60
C LYS A 346 -5.26 -11.85 46.11
N THR A 347 -5.76 -12.97 45.60
CA THR A 347 -7.14 -13.10 45.11
C THR A 347 -8.15 -12.84 46.24
N LEU A 348 -9.17 -12.02 45.96
CA LEU A 348 -10.32 -11.85 46.85
C LEU A 348 -10.94 -13.21 47.18
N ALA A 349 -11.15 -13.51 48.46
CA ALA A 349 -11.76 -14.76 48.89
C ALA A 349 -13.26 -14.78 48.54
N LEU A 350 -13.65 -15.50 47.49
CA LEU A 350 -15.03 -15.67 47.03
C LEU A 350 -15.60 -17.01 47.49
N HIS A 351 -16.92 -17.07 47.71
CA HIS A 351 -17.63 -18.34 47.94
C HIS A 351 -17.73 -19.18 46.66
N GLU A 352 -17.89 -20.50 46.74
CA GLU A 352 -17.88 -21.41 45.57
C GLU A 352 -18.91 -21.00 44.49
N THR A 353 -20.12 -20.60 44.89
CA THR A 353 -21.16 -20.13 43.95
C THR A 353 -20.81 -18.80 43.27
N GLU A 354 -20.04 -17.94 43.94
CA GLU A 354 -19.59 -16.66 43.39
C GLU A 354 -18.42 -16.86 42.42
N GLN A 355 -17.56 -17.84 42.67
CA GLN A 355 -16.49 -18.24 41.76
C GLN A 355 -17.06 -18.75 40.43
N GLU A 356 -18.12 -19.57 40.47
CA GLU A 356 -18.82 -20.01 39.25
C GLU A 356 -19.42 -18.82 38.48
N ARG A 357 -20.08 -17.88 39.17
CA ARG A 357 -20.62 -16.65 38.56
C ARG A 357 -19.52 -15.76 37.98
N LEU A 358 -18.36 -15.67 38.63
CA LEU A 358 -17.19 -14.93 38.15
C LEU A 358 -16.69 -15.53 36.83
N VAL A 359 -16.49 -16.85 36.79
CA VAL A 359 -16.05 -17.57 35.58
C VAL A 359 -17.08 -17.42 34.45
N GLN A 360 -18.37 -17.51 34.76
CA GLN A 360 -19.44 -17.31 33.78
C GLN A 360 -19.44 -15.88 33.21
N LYS A 361 -19.30 -14.85 34.06
CA LYS A 361 -19.19 -13.46 33.62
C LYS A 361 -17.91 -13.21 32.82
N LEU A 362 -16.77 -13.75 33.23
CA LEU A 362 -15.50 -13.65 32.49
C LEU A 362 -15.57 -14.30 31.09
N ASN A 363 -16.25 -15.44 30.97
CA ASN A 363 -16.47 -16.12 29.69
C ASN A 363 -17.56 -15.45 28.82
N GLY A 364 -18.46 -14.66 29.43
CA GLY A 364 -19.51 -13.92 28.74
C GLY A 364 -19.04 -12.61 28.09
N ILE A 365 -17.82 -12.14 28.41
CA ILE A 365 -17.18 -10.99 27.74
C ILE A 365 -16.72 -11.46 26.35
N ASN A 366 -17.65 -11.50 25.40
CA ASN A 366 -17.33 -11.85 24.02
C ASN A 366 -16.63 -10.68 23.31
N SER A 367 -15.62 -11.00 22.49
CA SER A 367 -14.97 -10.04 21.62
C SER A 367 -15.93 -9.54 20.55
N THR A 368 -15.85 -8.26 20.22
CA THR A 368 -16.78 -7.59 19.29
C THR A 368 -16.50 -7.97 17.84
N SER A 369 -17.07 -9.08 17.37
CA SER A 369 -16.97 -9.46 15.96
C SER A 369 -17.93 -8.64 15.10
N VAL A 370 -17.43 -8.07 13.99
CA VAL A 370 -18.26 -7.42 12.98
C VAL A 370 -19.13 -8.48 12.29
N SER A 371 -20.44 -8.44 12.55
CA SER A 371 -21.42 -9.45 12.13
C SER A 371 -21.81 -9.40 10.64
N ASP A 372 -21.59 -8.28 9.94
CA ASP A 372 -22.04 -8.09 8.55
C ASP A 372 -21.26 -8.99 7.56
N PRO A 373 -21.93 -9.91 6.84
CA PRO A 373 -21.31 -10.78 5.85
C PRO A 373 -20.54 -10.03 4.75
N PHE A 374 -20.99 -8.83 4.35
CA PHE A 374 -20.33 -8.05 3.31
C PHE A 374 -18.98 -7.50 3.78
N VAL A 375 -18.91 -7.02 5.03
CA VAL A 375 -17.68 -6.46 5.61
C VAL A 375 -16.60 -7.54 5.77
N LYS A 376 -16.99 -8.80 5.97
CA LYS A 376 -16.06 -9.95 6.03
C LYS A 376 -15.30 -10.21 4.71
N TRP A 377 -15.82 -9.77 3.56
CA TRP A 377 -15.15 -9.91 2.27
C TRP A 377 -14.18 -8.78 1.94
N ILE A 378 -14.28 -7.63 2.62
CA ILE A 378 -13.44 -6.45 2.35
C ILE A 378 -11.94 -6.77 2.52
N PRO A 379 -11.47 -7.51 3.56
CA PRO A 379 -10.08 -7.92 3.65
C PRO A 379 -9.59 -8.69 2.41
N VAL A 380 -10.41 -9.61 1.89
CA VAL A 380 -10.07 -10.41 0.70
C VAL A 380 -9.89 -9.50 -0.53
N ILE A 381 -10.80 -8.54 -0.71
CA ILE A 381 -10.72 -7.54 -1.77
C ILE A 381 -9.46 -6.67 -1.60
N ALA A 382 -9.14 -6.28 -0.37
CA ALA A 382 -7.95 -5.49 -0.06
C ALA A 382 -6.65 -6.26 -0.38
N PHE A 383 -6.54 -7.54 0.01
CA PHE A 383 -5.40 -8.38 -0.36
C PHE A 383 -5.30 -8.59 -1.88
N MET A 384 -6.42 -8.78 -2.57
CA MET A 384 -6.42 -8.84 -4.04
C MET A 384 -5.94 -7.53 -4.66
N GLY A 385 -6.38 -6.39 -4.12
CA GLY A 385 -5.87 -5.06 -4.47
C GLY A 385 -4.37 -4.90 -4.24
N MET A 386 -3.85 -5.43 -3.12
CA MET A 386 -2.41 -5.48 -2.82
C MET A 386 -1.65 -6.28 -3.90
N PHE A 387 -2.12 -7.47 -4.27
CA PHE A 387 -1.47 -8.28 -5.32
C PHE A 387 -1.49 -7.58 -6.69
N ILE A 388 -2.65 -7.04 -7.10
CA ILE A 388 -2.79 -6.33 -8.37
C ILE A 388 -1.91 -5.07 -8.38
N GLY A 389 -1.94 -4.28 -7.32
CA GLY A 389 -1.12 -3.07 -7.16
C GLY A 389 0.37 -3.38 -7.22
N SER A 390 0.80 -4.45 -6.54
CA SER A 390 2.19 -4.92 -6.59
C SER A 390 2.60 -5.36 -7.99
N TYR A 391 1.76 -6.17 -8.65
CA TYR A 391 2.02 -6.64 -10.01
C TYR A 391 2.14 -5.48 -11.01
N VAL A 392 1.19 -4.53 -10.98
CA VAL A 392 1.22 -3.34 -11.85
C VAL A 392 2.41 -2.45 -11.50
N GLY A 393 2.68 -2.24 -10.21
CA GLY A 393 3.83 -1.48 -9.72
C GLY A 393 5.15 -2.04 -10.23
N PHE A 394 5.36 -3.35 -10.08
CA PHE A 394 6.55 -4.02 -10.60
C PHE A 394 6.67 -3.94 -12.11
N ARG A 395 5.56 -4.12 -12.86
CA ARG A 395 5.58 -3.97 -14.32
C ARG A 395 5.99 -2.56 -14.75
N LYS A 396 5.61 -1.53 -14.01
CA LYS A 396 6.03 -0.14 -14.26
C LYS A 396 7.48 0.13 -13.85
N ILE A 397 7.96 -0.49 -12.77
CA ILE A 397 9.33 -0.34 -12.26
C ILE A 397 10.35 -1.11 -13.09
N ARG A 398 9.95 -2.26 -13.66
CA ARG A 398 10.81 -3.14 -14.47
C ARG A 398 11.64 -2.36 -15.49
N PHE A 399 11.00 -1.45 -16.22
CA PHE A 399 11.68 -0.61 -17.20
C PHE A 399 12.74 0.28 -16.58
N LYS A 400 12.46 0.94 -15.46
CA LYS A 400 13.44 1.79 -14.77
C LYS A 400 14.64 0.98 -14.26
N ARG A 401 14.43 -0.28 -13.86
CA ARG A 401 15.53 -1.15 -13.42
C ARG A 401 16.40 -1.62 -14.58
N PHE A 402 15.83 -1.78 -15.78
CA PHE A 402 16.64 -1.98 -16.98
C PHE A 402 17.57 -0.80 -17.24
N ILE A 403 17.09 0.44 -17.05
CA ILE A 403 17.95 1.63 -17.15
C ILE A 403 19.11 1.55 -16.15
N GLU A 404 18.83 1.19 -14.88
CA GLU A 404 19.88 1.11 -13.85
C GLU A 404 20.90 -0.03 -14.05
N SER A 405 20.55 -1.07 -14.81
CA SER A 405 21.41 -2.23 -15.03
C SER A 405 22.21 -2.18 -16.33
N ILE A 406 22.01 -1.15 -17.15
CA ILE A 406 22.73 -0.95 -18.41
C ILE A 406 23.61 0.29 -18.26
N PRO A 407 24.94 0.17 -18.38
CA PRO A 407 25.80 1.33 -18.36
C PRO A 407 25.56 2.20 -19.60
N THR A 408 25.59 3.53 -19.43
CA THR A 408 25.64 4.44 -20.59
C THR A 408 26.99 4.24 -21.31
N SER A 409 26.94 3.80 -22.56
CA SER A 409 28.12 3.70 -23.43
C SER A 409 28.29 4.98 -24.26
N LYS A 410 29.53 5.27 -24.66
CA LYS A 410 29.79 6.19 -25.78
C LYS A 410 29.36 5.52 -27.08
N VAL A 411 29.05 6.29 -28.12
CA VAL A 411 28.55 5.75 -29.39
C VAL A 411 29.51 4.72 -30.00
N SER A 412 30.81 4.99 -29.99
CA SER A 412 31.82 4.06 -30.52
C SER A 412 31.99 2.78 -29.68
N GLY A 413 31.53 2.78 -28.42
CA GLY A 413 31.65 1.66 -27.49
C GLY A 413 30.35 0.86 -27.35
N VAL A 414 29.37 1.09 -28.23
CA VAL A 414 28.14 0.30 -28.26
C VAL A 414 28.46 -1.10 -28.78
N VAL A 415 28.02 -2.11 -28.05
CA VAL A 415 28.12 -3.52 -28.43
C VAL A 415 26.77 -4.04 -28.92
N TYR A 416 26.78 -5.17 -29.63
CA TYR A 416 25.56 -5.83 -30.08
C TYR A 416 24.64 -6.18 -28.90
N GLY A 417 23.35 -5.90 -29.07
CA GLY A 417 22.31 -6.13 -28.05
C GLY A 417 21.87 -4.84 -27.35
N LEU A 418 21.25 -5.00 -26.18
CA LEU A 418 20.66 -3.85 -25.48
C LEU A 418 21.75 -2.86 -25.02
N ALA A 419 21.61 -1.60 -25.46
CA ALA A 419 22.58 -0.55 -25.22
C ALA A 419 21.89 0.77 -24.83
N GLU A 420 22.64 1.61 -24.12
CA GLU A 420 22.25 2.95 -23.72
C GLU A 420 23.29 3.97 -24.21
N ILE A 421 22.84 5.01 -24.90
CA ILE A 421 23.73 6.10 -25.38
C ILE A 421 23.13 7.49 -25.14
N LYS A 422 24.02 8.49 -25.08
CA LYS A 422 23.69 9.92 -25.04
C LYS A 422 24.42 10.64 -26.17
N ALA A 423 23.68 11.14 -27.14
CA ALA A 423 24.25 11.70 -28.37
C ALA A 423 23.38 12.85 -28.90
N GLN A 424 23.92 13.71 -29.76
CA GLN A 424 23.14 14.76 -30.43
C GLN A 424 22.43 14.23 -31.67
N ILE A 425 21.20 14.69 -31.89
CA ILE A 425 20.42 14.35 -33.09
C ILE A 425 20.97 15.12 -34.29
N LYS A 426 21.54 14.39 -35.24
CA LYS A 426 21.86 14.86 -36.61
C LYS A 426 20.95 14.17 -37.61
N CYS A 427 20.70 14.79 -38.76
CA CYS A 427 20.00 14.12 -39.86
C CYS A 427 20.97 13.49 -40.84
N VAL A 428 20.51 12.46 -41.55
CA VAL A 428 21.26 11.80 -42.61
C VAL A 428 21.48 12.77 -43.78
N ASN A 429 20.44 13.47 -44.22
CA ASN A 429 20.51 14.56 -45.22
C ASN A 429 19.73 15.81 -44.73
N GLU A 430 20.11 17.00 -45.19
CA GLU A 430 19.48 18.27 -44.76
C GLU A 430 18.00 18.43 -45.20
N ASP A 431 17.56 17.71 -46.23
CA ASP A 431 16.18 17.74 -46.74
C ASP A 431 15.26 16.69 -46.09
N SER A 432 15.77 15.85 -45.19
CA SER A 432 15.02 14.71 -44.63
C SER A 432 14.13 15.06 -43.43
N TYR A 433 13.99 16.34 -43.06
CA TYR A 433 13.20 16.73 -41.88
C TYR A 433 11.69 16.57 -42.09
N LEU A 434 11.01 16.09 -41.04
CA LEU A 434 9.55 16.19 -40.92
C LEU A 434 9.14 17.60 -40.47
N THR A 435 7.98 18.05 -40.95
CA THR A 435 7.35 19.29 -40.48
C THR A 435 6.20 18.96 -39.56
N THR A 436 6.19 19.52 -38.35
CA THR A 436 5.16 19.20 -37.36
C THR A 436 3.80 19.83 -37.73
N PRO A 437 2.66 19.12 -37.58
CA PRO A 437 1.37 19.58 -38.15
C PRO A 437 0.78 20.86 -37.55
N ILE A 438 1.12 21.21 -36.30
CA ILE A 438 0.52 22.37 -35.59
C ILE A 438 1.51 23.53 -35.53
N THR A 439 2.78 23.26 -35.19
CA THR A 439 3.78 24.32 -35.03
C THR A 439 4.63 24.58 -36.26
N GLY A 440 4.59 23.71 -37.27
CA GLY A 440 5.40 23.85 -38.48
C GLY A 440 6.90 23.75 -38.24
N LYS A 441 7.34 23.12 -37.14
CA LYS A 441 8.76 23.01 -36.77
C LYS A 441 9.41 21.82 -37.46
N LYS A 442 10.71 21.95 -37.77
CA LYS A 442 11.54 20.84 -38.24
C LYS A 442 11.73 19.79 -37.14
N SER A 443 11.58 18.52 -37.48
CA SER A 443 11.63 17.41 -36.55
C SER A 443 12.11 16.12 -37.21
N VAL A 444 12.69 15.21 -36.43
CA VAL A 444 13.02 13.83 -36.86
C VAL A 444 11.93 12.82 -36.47
N TRP A 445 11.04 13.20 -35.57
CA TRP A 445 9.92 12.38 -35.10
C TRP A 445 8.83 13.28 -34.52
N TYR A 446 7.58 13.03 -34.88
CA TYR A 446 6.45 13.69 -34.23
C TYR A 446 5.28 12.75 -33.92
N TYR A 447 4.52 13.16 -32.91
CA TYR A 447 3.21 12.62 -32.56
C TYR A 447 2.16 13.72 -32.64
N TYR A 448 1.07 13.42 -33.32
CA TYR A 448 -0.07 14.31 -33.49
C TYR A 448 -1.36 13.59 -33.09
N LYS A 449 -2.16 14.25 -32.25
CA LYS A 449 -3.47 13.75 -31.83
C LYS A 449 -4.52 14.85 -31.90
N LYS A 450 -5.61 14.60 -32.62
CA LYS A 450 -6.81 15.44 -32.65
C LYS A 450 -7.94 14.75 -31.89
N GLU A 451 -8.49 15.43 -30.90
CA GLU A 451 -9.60 14.95 -30.09
C GLU A 451 -10.78 15.92 -30.15
N GLU A 452 -11.99 15.39 -30.10
CA GLU A 452 -13.25 16.14 -30.06
C GLU A 452 -13.92 15.93 -28.70
N LYS A 453 -14.33 17.04 -28.07
CA LYS A 453 -15.17 17.02 -26.87
C LYS A 453 -16.59 16.63 -27.27
N ARG A 454 -17.10 15.54 -26.68
CA ARG A 454 -18.49 15.10 -26.81
C ARG A 454 -19.15 15.13 -25.44
N LYS A 455 -20.34 15.71 -25.39
CA LYS A 455 -21.17 15.80 -24.20
C LYS A 455 -22.38 14.89 -24.37
N SER A 456 -22.71 14.13 -23.33
CA SER A 456 -23.90 13.29 -23.25
C SER A 456 -24.48 13.46 -21.85
N GLY A 457 -25.52 14.29 -21.70
CA GLY A 457 -26.02 14.72 -20.40
C GLY A 457 -24.97 15.51 -19.61
N LYS A 458 -24.73 15.12 -18.35
CA LYS A 458 -23.67 15.69 -17.48
C LYS A 458 -22.26 15.18 -17.82
N ASN A 459 -22.14 14.09 -18.58
CA ASN A 459 -20.85 13.47 -18.87
C ASN A 459 -20.18 14.08 -20.10
N GLU A 460 -18.92 14.51 -19.94
CA GLU A 460 -18.08 15.00 -21.01
C GLU A 460 -16.89 14.06 -21.25
N LYS A 461 -16.67 13.66 -22.50
CA LYS A 461 -15.52 12.84 -22.87
C LYS A 461 -14.80 13.38 -24.11
N TRP A 462 -13.48 13.24 -24.12
CA TRP A 462 -12.66 13.50 -25.29
C TRP A 462 -12.59 12.23 -26.14
N VAL A 463 -13.01 12.32 -27.39
CA VAL A 463 -12.96 11.22 -28.36
C VAL A 463 -11.86 11.50 -29.38
N THR A 464 -10.99 10.52 -29.63
CA THR A 464 -9.89 10.67 -30.59
C THR A 464 -10.42 10.57 -32.02
N LEU A 465 -10.18 11.59 -32.83
CA LEU A 465 -10.55 11.62 -34.25
C LEU A 465 -9.40 11.17 -35.14
N THR A 466 -8.18 11.59 -34.80
CA THR A 466 -6.98 11.28 -35.57
C THR A 466 -5.81 11.14 -34.62
N GLU A 467 -5.01 10.10 -34.82
CA GLU A 467 -3.77 9.86 -34.12
C GLU A 467 -2.72 9.40 -35.14
N GLU A 468 -1.59 10.09 -35.18
CA GLU A 468 -0.52 9.82 -36.15
C GLU A 468 0.84 9.91 -35.47
N ARG A 469 1.75 9.01 -35.87
CA ARG A 469 3.16 9.00 -35.50
C ARG A 469 3.97 8.89 -36.79
N LYS A 470 4.89 9.82 -37.00
CA LYS A 470 5.86 9.73 -38.10
C LYS A 470 7.28 9.88 -37.57
N SER A 471 8.18 9.11 -38.16
CA SER A 471 9.62 9.15 -37.94
C SER A 471 10.35 9.16 -39.27
N VAL A 472 11.55 9.72 -39.28
CA VAL A 472 12.56 9.50 -40.32
C VAL A 472 13.81 8.92 -39.67
N PRO A 473 14.61 8.10 -40.37
CA PRO A 473 15.93 7.70 -39.88
C PRO A 473 16.81 8.92 -39.62
N PHE A 474 17.54 8.91 -38.51
CA PHE A 474 18.44 10.00 -38.13
C PHE A 474 19.70 9.46 -37.45
N ILE A 475 20.73 10.30 -37.31
CA ILE A 475 22.02 9.94 -36.71
C ILE A 475 22.08 10.47 -35.27
N ALA A 476 22.48 9.61 -34.33
CA ALA A 476 22.91 10.02 -33.01
C ALA A 476 24.44 10.14 -33.03
N SER A 477 24.96 11.36 -32.90
CA SER A 477 26.41 11.62 -32.94
C SER A 477 26.92 12.12 -31.59
N ASP A 478 28.01 11.54 -31.11
CA ASP A 478 28.82 12.08 -30.02
C ASP A 478 30.25 12.37 -30.53
N TYR A 479 31.18 12.70 -29.63
CA TYR A 479 32.58 12.99 -30.02
C TYR A 479 33.39 11.74 -30.38
N THR A 480 32.82 10.53 -30.20
CA THR A 480 33.47 9.25 -30.48
C THR A 480 33.00 8.60 -31.77
N GLY A 481 31.77 8.89 -32.20
CA GLY A 481 31.23 8.33 -33.44
C GLY A 481 29.80 8.74 -33.73
N GLU A 482 29.23 8.06 -34.73
CA GLU A 482 27.88 8.26 -35.23
C GLU A 482 27.13 6.93 -35.24
N MET A 483 25.85 6.95 -34.91
CA MET A 483 24.99 5.76 -34.90
C MET A 483 23.63 6.06 -35.50
N LYS A 484 23.22 5.24 -36.46
CA LYS A 484 21.91 5.35 -37.12
C LYS A 484 20.80 4.92 -36.16
N ILE A 485 19.74 5.72 -36.10
CA ILE A 485 18.55 5.50 -35.26
C ILE A 485 17.32 5.39 -36.15
N ILE A 486 16.55 4.32 -35.97
CA ILE A 486 15.24 4.13 -36.61
C ILE A 486 14.19 4.14 -35.52
N ALA A 487 13.52 5.29 -35.37
CA ALA A 487 12.62 5.56 -34.25
C ALA A 487 11.25 4.87 -34.31
N ASP A 488 11.01 4.01 -35.30
CA ASP A 488 9.76 3.29 -35.43
C ASP A 488 9.51 2.39 -34.23
N ASN A 489 8.29 2.45 -33.68
CA ASN A 489 7.88 1.78 -32.44
C ASN A 489 8.61 2.22 -31.16
N ALA A 490 9.45 3.26 -31.19
CA ALA A 490 10.05 3.80 -29.98
C ALA A 490 9.01 4.49 -29.08
N GLU A 491 9.14 4.31 -27.77
CA GLU A 491 8.48 5.19 -26.80
C GLU A 491 9.26 6.50 -26.71
N VAL A 492 8.72 7.56 -27.32
CA VAL A 492 9.37 8.87 -27.32
C VAL A 492 8.90 9.72 -26.14
N ILE A 493 9.84 10.16 -25.31
CA ILE A 493 9.61 11.03 -24.15
C ILE A 493 10.25 12.38 -24.43
N THR A 494 9.43 13.36 -24.85
CA THR A 494 9.93 14.69 -25.20
C THR A 494 9.49 15.78 -24.22
N LYS A 495 10.35 16.78 -24.00
CA LYS A 495 10.01 18.06 -23.34
C LYS A 495 9.20 18.99 -24.26
N HIS A 496 9.23 18.76 -25.57
CA HIS A 496 8.46 19.53 -26.55
C HIS A 496 7.07 18.94 -26.71
N LYS A 497 6.14 19.42 -25.88
CA LYS A 497 4.72 19.09 -25.97
C LYS A 497 3.90 20.37 -26.06
N LYS A 498 3.02 20.47 -27.05
CA LYS A 498 2.05 21.56 -27.19
C LYS A 498 0.64 20.99 -27.16
N VAL A 499 -0.23 21.60 -26.37
CA VAL A 499 -1.67 21.27 -26.35
C VAL A 499 -2.42 22.56 -26.66
N THR A 500 -3.16 22.58 -27.76
CA THR A 500 -3.97 23.72 -28.19
C THR A 500 -5.44 23.29 -28.21
N ARG A 501 -6.35 24.19 -27.83
CA ARG A 501 -7.79 23.94 -27.86
C ARG A 501 -8.44 24.99 -28.76
N GLU A 502 -9.28 24.53 -29.69
CA GLU A 502 -10.05 25.40 -30.59
C GLU A 502 -11.50 24.90 -30.62
N GLY A 503 -12.40 25.68 -30.02
CA GLY A 503 -13.80 25.28 -29.83
C GLY A 503 -13.90 23.94 -29.10
N ARG A 504 -14.54 22.96 -29.74
CA ARG A 504 -14.72 21.59 -29.21
C ARG A 504 -13.52 20.67 -29.46
N TYR A 505 -12.47 21.13 -30.13
CA TYR A 505 -11.32 20.29 -30.48
C TYR A 505 -10.13 20.55 -29.57
N ARG A 506 -9.37 19.48 -29.30
CA ARG A 506 -8.08 19.51 -28.61
C ARG A 506 -7.03 18.88 -29.51
N TYR A 507 -5.99 19.64 -29.79
CA TYR A 507 -4.84 19.22 -30.58
C TYR A 507 -3.66 19.01 -29.65
N THR A 508 -3.02 17.85 -29.73
CA THR A 508 -1.79 17.55 -29.00
C THR A 508 -0.68 17.27 -30.00
N GLU A 509 0.42 18.02 -29.87
CA GLU A 509 1.65 17.85 -30.62
C GLU A 509 2.78 17.45 -29.67
N GLN A 510 3.60 16.49 -30.08
CA GLN A 510 4.89 16.20 -29.46
C GLN A 510 5.92 15.96 -30.56
N TYR A 511 7.17 16.39 -30.35
CA TYR A 511 8.20 16.24 -31.37
C TYR A 511 9.62 16.15 -30.79
N LEU A 512 10.55 15.58 -31.57
CA LEU A 512 11.98 15.65 -31.31
C LEU A 512 12.63 16.70 -32.21
N LYS A 513 13.33 17.66 -31.61
CA LYS A 513 13.98 18.75 -32.34
C LYS A 513 15.39 18.31 -32.78
N PRO A 514 15.81 18.62 -34.01
CA PRO A 514 17.18 18.41 -34.45
C PRO A 514 18.19 19.17 -33.58
N ASN A 515 19.43 18.69 -33.53
CA ASN A 515 20.55 19.27 -32.77
C ASN A 515 20.30 19.34 -31.25
N GLU A 516 19.36 18.57 -30.72
CA GLU A 516 19.22 18.37 -29.28
C GLU A 516 19.94 17.10 -28.83
N THR A 517 20.38 17.08 -27.57
CA THR A 517 20.84 15.86 -26.92
C THR A 517 19.68 14.88 -26.79
N LEU A 518 19.91 13.68 -27.29
CA LEU A 518 19.03 12.54 -27.24
C LEU A 518 19.65 11.46 -26.37
N TYR A 519 18.85 11.01 -25.43
CA TYR A 519 19.03 9.80 -24.65
C TYR A 519 18.31 8.65 -25.37
N VAL A 520 19.05 7.59 -25.67
CA VAL A 520 18.55 6.42 -26.39
C VAL A 520 18.80 5.18 -25.54
N ILE A 521 17.76 4.38 -25.35
CA ILE A 521 17.90 2.98 -24.95
C ILE A 521 17.22 2.15 -26.02
N GLY A 522 17.93 1.16 -26.54
CA GLY A 522 17.37 0.19 -27.47
C GLY A 522 18.38 -0.90 -27.78
N SER A 523 17.93 -1.94 -28.47
CA SER A 523 18.85 -2.96 -28.97
C SER A 523 19.63 -2.44 -30.16
N ALA A 524 20.94 -2.34 -30.00
CA ALA A 524 21.89 -2.20 -31.08
C ALA A 524 21.92 -3.51 -31.88
N LYS A 525 21.60 -3.41 -33.15
CA LYS A 525 21.61 -4.50 -34.12
C LYS A 525 22.48 -4.09 -35.29
N ILE A 526 22.97 -5.06 -36.05
CA ILE A 526 23.76 -4.78 -37.24
C ILE A 526 22.85 -4.13 -38.29
N ASP A 527 23.34 -3.09 -38.95
CA ASP A 527 22.63 -2.45 -40.03
C ASP A 527 22.45 -3.45 -41.20
N PRO A 528 21.21 -3.75 -41.64
CA PRO A 528 20.98 -4.63 -42.78
C PRO A 528 21.61 -4.15 -44.09
N GLU A 529 21.85 -2.84 -44.22
CA GLU A 529 22.51 -2.24 -45.39
C GLU A 529 24.04 -2.24 -45.20
N GLU A 530 24.49 -1.82 -44.00
CA GLU A 530 25.90 -1.66 -43.64
C GLU A 530 26.31 -2.70 -42.58
N HIS A 531 26.66 -3.90 -43.02
CA HIS A 531 26.89 -5.08 -42.16
C HIS A 531 28.03 -4.95 -41.14
N ASN A 532 28.82 -3.88 -41.20
CA ASN A 532 29.93 -3.58 -40.30
C ASN A 532 29.60 -2.51 -39.25
N GLN A 533 28.38 -1.95 -39.25
CA GLN A 533 27.96 -0.93 -38.30
C GLN A 533 26.73 -1.36 -37.51
N LEU A 534 26.61 -0.80 -36.31
CA LEU A 534 25.43 -0.98 -35.47
C LEU A 534 24.47 0.19 -35.67
N LEU A 535 23.17 -0.14 -35.78
CA LEU A 535 22.07 0.80 -35.66
C LEU A 535 21.22 0.46 -34.43
N ILE A 536 20.49 1.45 -33.90
CA ILE A 536 19.46 1.20 -32.89
C ILE A 536 18.09 1.43 -33.55
N GLY A 537 17.31 0.35 -33.65
CA GLY A 537 16.03 0.38 -34.33
C GLY A 537 15.32 -0.98 -34.27
N TYR A 538 14.08 -1.02 -34.78
CA TYR A 538 13.27 -2.24 -34.84
C TYR A 538 13.12 -2.93 -33.48
N GLY A 539 12.70 -2.16 -32.47
CA GLY A 539 12.45 -2.68 -31.13
C GLY A 539 11.43 -3.82 -31.17
N ASP A 540 11.81 -4.99 -30.66
CA ASP A 540 10.85 -6.05 -30.39
C ASP A 540 9.93 -5.61 -29.24
N LYS A 541 8.68 -6.08 -29.20
CA LYS A 541 7.73 -5.73 -28.12
C LYS A 541 8.25 -6.11 -26.73
N SER A 542 9.22 -7.03 -26.67
CA SER A 542 9.82 -7.55 -25.45
C SER A 542 10.96 -6.67 -24.89
N GLU A 543 11.49 -5.72 -25.67
CA GLU A 543 12.67 -4.92 -25.33
C GLU A 543 12.33 -3.45 -25.08
N PRO A 544 13.01 -2.76 -24.16
CA PRO A 544 12.83 -1.33 -24.01
C PRO A 544 13.42 -0.61 -25.23
N PHE A 545 12.59 0.18 -25.92
CA PHE A 545 13.04 1.11 -26.94
C PHE A 545 12.52 2.52 -26.62
N ILE A 546 13.40 3.36 -26.07
CA ILE A 546 13.06 4.70 -25.58
C ILE A 546 13.97 5.73 -26.24
N LEU A 547 13.35 6.81 -26.72
CA LEU A 547 14.04 7.99 -27.23
C LEU A 547 13.60 9.19 -26.39
N SER A 548 14.53 9.97 -25.85
CA SER A 548 14.19 11.06 -24.96
C SER A 548 15.14 12.24 -25.08
N ASN A 549 14.62 13.45 -25.16
CA ASN A 549 15.42 14.68 -25.02
C ASN A 549 15.43 15.25 -23.59
N LEU A 550 14.92 14.46 -22.63
CA LEU A 550 15.15 14.61 -21.20
C LEU A 550 16.40 13.83 -20.80
N SER A 551 17.03 14.21 -19.68
CA SER A 551 18.15 13.45 -19.14
C SER A 551 17.71 12.06 -18.66
N GLU A 552 18.64 11.10 -18.66
CA GLU A 552 18.46 9.75 -18.10
C GLU A 552 17.78 9.79 -16.72
N ARG A 553 18.30 10.64 -15.82
CA ARG A 553 17.72 10.85 -14.48
C ARG A 553 16.26 11.30 -14.52
N GLN A 554 15.89 12.20 -15.43
CA GLN A 554 14.50 12.67 -15.57
C GLN A 554 13.58 11.56 -16.11
N VAL A 555 14.05 10.76 -17.07
CA VAL A 555 13.33 9.60 -17.59
C VAL A 555 13.10 8.58 -16.48
N MET A 556 14.15 8.23 -15.73
CA MET A 556 14.07 7.33 -14.59
C MET A 556 13.08 7.83 -13.53
N LEU A 557 13.13 9.13 -13.18
CA LEU A 557 12.19 9.72 -12.22
C LEU A 557 10.75 9.58 -12.69
N LYS A 558 10.46 9.87 -13.96
CA LYS A 558 9.11 9.78 -14.51
C LYS A 558 8.57 8.35 -14.49
N LYS A 559 9.40 7.36 -14.82
CA LYS A 559 9.03 5.94 -14.78
C LYS A 559 8.88 5.43 -13.35
N ALA A 560 9.79 5.81 -12.44
CA ALA A 560 9.78 5.41 -11.04
C ALA A 560 8.53 5.92 -10.31
N ARG A 561 8.14 7.19 -10.51
CA ARG A 561 6.96 7.79 -9.86
C ARG A 561 5.68 7.00 -10.07
N ASN A 562 5.40 6.61 -11.31
CA ASN A 562 4.20 5.83 -11.62
C ASN A 562 4.23 4.46 -10.94
N GLY A 563 5.38 3.79 -10.93
CA GLY A 563 5.54 2.51 -10.25
C GLY A 563 5.41 2.61 -8.73
N MET A 564 6.04 3.63 -8.12
CA MET A 564 5.96 3.91 -6.69
C MET A 564 4.52 4.22 -6.25
N MET A 565 3.71 4.91 -7.07
CA MET A 565 2.29 5.12 -6.77
C MET A 565 1.51 3.81 -6.63
N PHE A 566 1.69 2.86 -7.55
CA PHE A 566 0.99 1.56 -7.46
C PHE A 566 1.49 0.71 -6.29
N LEU A 567 2.79 0.75 -5.99
CA LEU A 567 3.31 0.12 -4.77
C LEU A 567 2.74 0.77 -3.51
N ASN A 568 2.58 2.10 -3.48
CA ASN A 568 1.95 2.82 -2.37
C ASN A 568 0.51 2.34 -2.12
N MET A 569 -0.25 2.20 -3.19
CA MET A 569 -1.61 1.66 -3.14
C MET A 569 -1.62 0.21 -2.65
N ALA A 570 -0.63 -0.60 -3.04
CA ALA A 570 -0.52 -1.97 -2.56
C ALA A 570 -0.25 -2.05 -1.05
N PHE A 571 0.66 -1.22 -0.51
CA PHE A 571 0.89 -1.10 0.94
C PHE A 571 -0.37 -0.62 1.67
N SER A 572 -1.06 0.37 1.12
CA SER A 572 -2.30 0.90 1.67
C SER A 572 -3.41 -0.16 1.73
N ALA A 573 -3.50 -1.02 0.71
CA ALA A 573 -4.45 -2.12 0.65
C ALA A 573 -4.06 -3.27 1.59
N LEU A 574 -2.77 -3.58 1.73
CA LEU A 574 -2.27 -4.53 2.72
C LEU A 574 -2.70 -4.12 4.14
N LEU A 575 -2.41 -2.88 4.52
CA LEU A 575 -2.75 -2.37 5.85
C LEU A 575 -4.26 -2.37 6.10
N LEU A 576 -5.07 -2.00 5.11
CA LEU A 576 -6.52 -2.13 5.20
C LEU A 576 -6.96 -3.57 5.46
N GLY A 577 -6.41 -4.51 4.68
CA GLY A 577 -6.74 -5.93 4.81
C GLY A 577 -6.41 -6.47 6.19
N VAL A 578 -5.22 -6.15 6.71
CA VAL A 578 -4.76 -6.57 8.04
C VAL A 578 -5.61 -5.94 9.16
N LEU A 579 -5.82 -4.62 9.14
CA LEU A 579 -6.63 -3.93 10.15
C LEU A 579 -8.08 -4.44 10.17
N LEU A 580 -8.68 -4.69 9.01
CA LEU A 580 -10.03 -5.24 8.93
C LEU A 580 -10.09 -6.72 9.31
N MET A 581 -9.01 -7.50 9.16
CA MET A 581 -8.97 -8.86 9.71
C MET A 581 -9.06 -8.83 11.24
N PHE A 582 -8.29 -7.96 11.91
CA PHE A 582 -8.36 -7.79 13.36
C PHE A 582 -9.71 -7.25 13.84
N ALA A 583 -10.30 -6.34 13.07
CA ALA A 583 -11.65 -5.87 13.31
C ALA A 583 -12.69 -7.00 13.26
N ASN A 584 -12.60 -7.84 12.23
CA ASN A 584 -13.53 -8.95 12.05
C ASN A 584 -13.38 -10.02 13.15
N SER A 585 -12.18 -10.20 13.69
CA SER A 585 -11.95 -11.09 14.85
C SER A 585 -12.31 -10.46 16.19
N GLY A 586 -12.69 -9.17 16.22
CA GLY A 586 -13.02 -8.44 17.45
C GLY A 586 -11.82 -8.15 18.35
N SER A 587 -10.62 -8.18 17.79
CA SER A 587 -9.35 -8.01 18.50
C SER A 587 -8.79 -6.61 18.23
N LEU A 588 -9.55 -5.55 18.49
CA LEU A 588 -9.06 -4.16 18.35
C LEU A 588 -8.25 -3.73 19.58
N SER A 589 -7.35 -4.60 20.02
CA SER A 589 -6.46 -4.47 21.17
C SER A 589 -5.06 -3.96 20.73
N PRO A 590 -4.16 -3.56 21.65
CA PRO A 590 -2.90 -2.90 21.31
C PRO A 590 -1.96 -3.82 20.55
N ASP A 591 -2.00 -5.11 20.87
CA ASP A 591 -1.28 -6.19 20.20
C ASP A 591 -1.61 -6.24 18.70
N SER A 592 -2.85 -6.01 18.30
CA SER A 592 -3.24 -5.97 16.88
C SER A 592 -2.56 -4.85 16.11
N PHE A 593 -2.35 -3.68 16.72
CA PHE A 593 -1.57 -2.59 16.11
C PHE A 593 -0.09 -2.95 15.99
N LEU A 594 0.48 -3.61 17.01
CA LEU A 594 1.87 -4.07 17.01
C LEU A 594 2.11 -5.17 15.98
N ILE A 595 1.21 -6.15 15.86
CA ILE A 595 1.26 -7.19 14.82
C ILE A 595 1.10 -6.53 13.44
N SER A 596 0.16 -5.60 13.29
CA SER A 596 0.01 -4.82 12.05
C SER A 596 1.30 -4.08 11.68
N ALA A 597 2.05 -3.56 12.66
CA ALA A 597 3.32 -2.86 12.42
C ALA A 597 4.41 -3.77 11.83
N LEU A 598 4.36 -5.08 12.07
CA LEU A 598 5.29 -6.08 11.50
C LEU A 598 4.95 -6.46 10.06
N THR A 599 3.71 -6.23 9.62
CA THR A 599 3.28 -6.63 8.26
C THR A 599 3.96 -5.82 7.17
N ALA A 600 4.16 -4.51 7.36
CA ALA A 600 4.83 -3.65 6.39
C ALA A 600 6.31 -4.06 6.16
N PRO A 601 7.15 -4.29 7.20
CA PRO A 601 8.49 -4.83 7.04
C PRO A 601 8.54 -6.19 6.35
N LEU A 602 7.65 -7.11 6.75
CA LEU A 602 7.56 -8.44 6.13
C LEU A 602 7.25 -8.33 4.63
N PHE A 603 6.28 -7.48 4.27
CA PHE A 603 5.91 -7.24 2.89
C PHE A 603 7.05 -6.59 2.10
N MET A 604 7.73 -5.60 2.67
CA MET A 604 8.92 -4.98 2.08
C MET A 604 10.02 -6.01 1.79
N MET A 605 10.27 -6.93 2.73
CA MET A 605 11.24 -8.02 2.54
C MET A 605 10.86 -8.93 1.36
N VAL A 606 9.59 -9.32 1.24
CA VAL A 606 9.09 -10.12 0.11
C VAL A 606 9.26 -9.38 -1.21
N LEU A 607 8.88 -8.10 -1.27
CA LEU A 607 9.05 -7.28 -2.48
C LEU A 607 10.53 -7.15 -2.86
N MET A 608 11.43 -6.99 -1.88
CA MET A 608 12.87 -6.92 -2.11
C MET A 608 13.40 -8.22 -2.74
N ILE A 609 13.04 -9.39 -2.20
CA ILE A 609 13.44 -10.69 -2.77
C ILE A 609 12.99 -10.81 -4.23
N ILE A 610 11.72 -10.50 -4.52
CA ILE A 610 11.17 -10.55 -5.89
C ILE A 610 11.93 -9.61 -6.82
N LEU A 611 12.22 -8.39 -6.35
CA LEU A 611 12.99 -7.42 -7.12
C LEU A 611 14.39 -7.96 -7.45
N HIS A 612 15.19 -8.32 -6.46
CA HIS A 612 16.56 -8.75 -6.69
C HIS A 612 16.63 -10.02 -7.56
N TYR A 613 15.74 -10.99 -7.33
CA TYR A 613 15.62 -12.18 -8.17
C TYR A 613 15.38 -11.83 -9.66
N ASN A 614 14.43 -10.94 -9.94
CA ASN A 614 14.12 -10.53 -11.32
C ASN A 614 15.28 -9.83 -12.03
N ASP A 615 16.13 -9.09 -11.30
CA ASP A 615 17.31 -8.45 -11.90
C ASP A 615 18.38 -9.48 -12.30
N ILE A 616 18.63 -10.48 -11.44
CA ILE A 616 19.56 -11.57 -11.73
C ILE A 616 19.07 -12.36 -12.97
N ILE A 617 17.77 -12.67 -13.03
CA ILE A 617 17.18 -13.36 -14.18
C ILE A 617 17.32 -12.53 -15.47
N PHE A 618 17.12 -11.22 -15.40
CA PHE A 618 17.30 -10.35 -16.56
C PHE A 618 18.74 -10.37 -17.09
N LEU A 619 19.73 -10.25 -16.20
CA LEU A 619 21.14 -10.31 -16.57
C LEU A 619 21.50 -11.68 -17.15
N ARG A 620 21.01 -12.77 -16.55
CA ARG A 620 21.19 -14.12 -17.09
C ARG A 620 20.60 -14.27 -18.49
N GLN A 621 19.36 -13.83 -18.70
CA GLN A 621 18.70 -13.88 -20.00
C GLN A 621 19.44 -13.05 -21.06
N ARG A 622 20.05 -11.92 -20.66
CA ARG A 622 20.90 -11.11 -21.55
C ARG A 622 22.12 -11.91 -22.02
N VAL A 623 22.82 -12.59 -21.11
CA VAL A 623 23.97 -13.45 -21.43
C VAL A 623 23.54 -14.63 -22.32
N GLU A 624 22.46 -15.33 -21.97
CA GLU A 624 21.90 -16.45 -22.73
C GLU A 624 21.46 -16.03 -24.15
N ARG A 625 20.92 -14.82 -24.31
CA ARG A 625 20.56 -14.29 -25.63
C ARG A 625 21.78 -13.95 -26.47
N ASN A 626 22.80 -13.32 -25.87
CA ASN A 626 24.03 -12.98 -26.59
C ASN A 626 24.72 -14.24 -27.12
N ILE A 627 24.84 -15.30 -26.31
CA ILE A 627 25.41 -16.57 -26.78
C ILE A 627 24.56 -17.27 -27.84
N ALA A 628 23.23 -17.17 -27.77
CA ALA A 628 22.34 -17.70 -28.81
C ALA A 628 22.54 -16.98 -30.15
N ASN A 629 22.67 -15.64 -30.14
CA ASN A 629 22.96 -14.86 -31.34
C ASN A 629 24.32 -15.24 -31.94
N ILE A 630 25.36 -15.39 -31.10
CA ILE A 630 26.68 -15.87 -31.55
C ILE A 630 26.56 -17.23 -32.23
N LYS A 631 25.79 -18.19 -31.66
CA LYS A 631 25.59 -19.52 -32.27
C LYS A 631 24.92 -19.44 -33.64
N VAL A 632 23.89 -18.60 -33.79
CA VAL A 632 23.22 -18.39 -35.09
C VAL A 632 24.21 -17.82 -36.11
N THR A 633 25.03 -16.86 -35.73
CA THR A 633 26.04 -16.29 -36.65
C THR A 633 27.16 -17.28 -36.98
N LEU A 634 27.60 -18.10 -36.02
CA LEU A 634 28.52 -19.21 -36.29
C LEU A 634 27.91 -20.24 -37.26
N GLN A 635 26.60 -20.48 -37.19
CA GLN A 635 25.90 -21.32 -38.16
C GLN A 635 25.88 -20.66 -39.56
N LYS A 636 25.57 -19.35 -39.66
CA LYS A 636 25.66 -18.62 -40.94
C LYS A 636 27.07 -18.71 -41.54
N ARG A 637 28.11 -18.60 -40.71
CA ARG A 637 29.51 -18.76 -41.11
C ARG A 637 29.75 -20.15 -41.73
N TYR A 638 29.23 -21.19 -41.09
CA TYR A 638 29.32 -22.57 -41.59
C TYR A 638 28.52 -22.76 -42.90
N ASP A 639 27.31 -22.19 -42.99
CA ASP A 639 26.43 -22.31 -44.15
C ASP A 639 26.93 -21.55 -45.39
N LEU A 640 27.85 -20.59 -45.20
CA LEU A 640 28.52 -19.88 -46.30
C LEU A 640 29.52 -20.78 -47.05
N LEU A 641 30.16 -21.73 -46.36
CA LEU A 641 31.20 -22.60 -46.94
C LEU A 641 30.67 -23.49 -48.08
N PRO A 642 29.52 -24.17 -47.98
CA PRO A 642 28.93 -24.91 -49.11
C PRO A 642 28.63 -24.05 -50.33
N ASN A 643 28.18 -22.81 -50.14
CA ASN A 643 27.90 -21.89 -51.24
C ASN A 643 29.18 -21.43 -51.93
N LEU A 644 30.24 -21.20 -51.16
CA LEU A 644 31.58 -20.95 -51.67
C LEU A 644 32.13 -22.15 -52.44
N GLU A 645 32.04 -23.36 -51.86
CA GLU A 645 32.45 -24.62 -52.51
C GLU A 645 31.70 -24.86 -53.83
N LYS A 646 30.38 -24.64 -53.86
CA LYS A 646 29.57 -24.79 -55.09
C LYS A 646 29.97 -23.78 -56.16
N SER A 647 30.20 -22.52 -55.79
CA SER A 647 30.61 -21.47 -56.73
C SER A 647 32.01 -21.74 -57.29
N VAL A 648 32.92 -22.22 -56.44
CA VAL A 648 34.27 -22.62 -56.83
C VAL A 648 34.24 -23.86 -57.74
N LYS A 649 33.45 -24.89 -57.43
CA LYS A 649 33.27 -26.09 -58.31
C LYS A 649 32.76 -25.73 -59.70
N GLN A 650 31.88 -24.74 -59.80
CA GLN A 650 31.33 -24.32 -61.10
C GLN A 650 32.37 -23.62 -61.97
N TYR A 651 33.38 -22.98 -61.36
CA TYR A 651 34.38 -22.17 -62.07
C TYR A 651 35.73 -22.90 -62.25
N LEU A 652 36.14 -23.69 -61.25
CA LEU A 652 37.39 -24.49 -61.24
C LEU A 652 37.08 -25.97 -60.93
N ALA A 653 36.28 -26.61 -61.79
CA ALA A 653 35.80 -27.98 -61.57
C ALA A 653 36.93 -29.05 -61.47
N HIS A 654 38.11 -28.75 -62.02
CA HIS A 654 39.25 -29.67 -62.08
C HIS A 654 40.29 -29.46 -60.97
N GLU A 655 40.09 -28.50 -60.07
CA GLU A 655 41.03 -28.23 -58.97
C GLU A 655 40.68 -28.99 -57.69
N GLU A 656 41.07 -30.27 -57.62
CA GLU A 656 40.86 -31.12 -56.44
C GLU A 656 41.56 -30.60 -55.19
N SER A 657 42.72 -29.95 -55.36
CA SER A 657 43.52 -29.38 -54.27
C SER A 657 42.77 -28.29 -53.50
N LEU A 658 42.12 -27.39 -54.23
CA LEU A 658 41.29 -26.29 -53.74
C LEU A 658 40.02 -26.79 -53.04
N LEU A 659 39.33 -27.75 -53.66
CA LEU A 659 38.12 -28.34 -53.10
C LEU A 659 38.39 -29.10 -51.79
N ARG A 660 39.56 -29.75 -51.70
CA ARG A 660 40.01 -30.39 -50.47
C ARG A 660 40.26 -29.38 -49.35
N GLN A 661 40.92 -28.25 -49.64
CA GLN A 661 41.13 -27.18 -48.65
C GLN A 661 39.81 -26.58 -48.15
N LEU A 662 38.83 -26.37 -49.04
CA LEU A 662 37.50 -25.88 -48.65
C LEU A 662 36.72 -26.89 -47.80
N SER A 663 36.83 -28.19 -48.13
CA SER A 663 36.24 -29.27 -47.33
C SER A 663 36.87 -29.37 -45.95
N GLU A 664 38.19 -29.20 -45.83
CA GLU A 664 38.91 -29.13 -44.56
C GLU A 664 38.47 -27.94 -43.71
N LEU A 665 38.33 -26.75 -44.32
CA LEU A 665 37.78 -25.57 -43.64
C LEU A 665 36.35 -25.83 -43.14
N ARG A 666 35.50 -26.48 -43.93
CA ARG A 666 34.15 -26.86 -43.51
C ARG A 666 34.14 -27.83 -42.33
N SER A 667 35.04 -28.80 -42.31
CA SER A 667 35.17 -29.70 -41.16
C SER A 667 35.67 -28.97 -39.91
N ARG A 668 36.55 -27.97 -40.07
CA ARG A 668 37.11 -27.17 -38.97
C ARG A 668 36.06 -26.25 -38.35
N TYR A 669 35.30 -25.51 -39.16
CA TYR A 669 34.30 -24.55 -38.67
C TYR A 669 32.93 -25.15 -38.32
N ASN A 670 32.83 -26.48 -38.22
CA ASN A 670 31.59 -27.14 -37.82
C ASN A 670 31.20 -26.74 -36.39
N PRO A 671 30.02 -26.11 -36.17
CA PRO A 671 29.60 -25.64 -34.85
C PRO A 671 29.41 -26.75 -33.81
N ASP A 672 29.20 -28.00 -34.23
CA ASP A 672 29.08 -29.15 -33.32
C ASP A 672 30.44 -29.67 -32.80
N ASN A 673 31.54 -29.20 -33.39
CA ASN A 673 32.90 -29.63 -33.04
C ASN A 673 33.52 -28.69 -32.00
N THR A 674 33.23 -28.93 -30.72
CA THR A 674 33.61 -28.06 -29.58
C THR A 674 35.11 -27.85 -29.37
N LYS A 675 35.98 -28.67 -29.98
CA LYS A 675 37.45 -28.54 -29.89
C LYS A 675 38.07 -27.62 -30.94
N ALA A 676 37.39 -27.33 -32.05
CA ALA A 676 37.94 -26.54 -33.15
C ALA A 676 37.72 -25.03 -32.97
N ASN A 677 36.59 -24.63 -32.37
CA ASN A 677 36.06 -23.27 -32.48
C ASN A 677 36.73 -22.19 -31.59
N ASN A 678 37.66 -22.57 -30.71
CA ASN A 678 38.24 -21.64 -29.73
C ASN A 678 39.52 -20.94 -30.22
N ASN A 679 40.25 -21.52 -31.18
CA ASN A 679 41.56 -21.02 -31.65
C ASN A 679 41.64 -20.86 -33.18
N ASP A 680 40.51 -20.82 -33.88
CA ASP A 680 40.50 -20.74 -35.34
C ASP A 680 40.75 -19.31 -35.84
N GLN A 681 41.62 -19.18 -36.86
CA GLN A 681 41.77 -17.93 -37.61
C GLN A 681 40.42 -17.51 -38.23
N PRO A 682 40.16 -16.22 -38.49
CA PRO A 682 38.94 -15.77 -39.15
C PRO A 682 38.72 -16.48 -40.49
N LEU A 683 37.50 -16.93 -40.79
CA LEU A 683 37.18 -17.60 -42.06
C LEU A 683 37.56 -16.72 -43.25
N SER A 684 37.30 -15.42 -43.15
CA SER A 684 37.64 -14.42 -44.15
C SER A 684 39.14 -14.40 -44.50
N LYS A 685 40.01 -14.61 -43.51
CA LYS A 685 41.47 -14.67 -43.71
C LYS A 685 41.86 -15.94 -44.46
N ASN A 686 41.30 -17.09 -44.08
CA ASN A 686 41.57 -18.37 -44.76
C ASN A 686 41.06 -18.36 -46.21
N VAL A 687 39.86 -17.83 -46.44
CA VAL A 687 39.29 -17.69 -47.79
C VAL A 687 40.11 -16.71 -48.64
N ARG A 688 40.61 -15.62 -48.05
CA ARG A 688 41.48 -14.66 -48.75
C ARG A 688 42.83 -15.28 -49.14
N LEU A 689 43.45 -16.05 -48.25
CA LEU A 689 44.68 -16.79 -48.55
C LEU A 689 44.49 -17.77 -49.72
N ILE A 690 43.37 -18.49 -49.74
CA ILE A 690 43.03 -19.38 -50.85
C ILE A 690 42.89 -18.58 -52.15
N ILE A 691 42.16 -17.46 -52.15
CA ILE A 691 41.93 -16.67 -53.37
C ILE A 691 43.20 -15.94 -53.86
N GLU A 692 44.15 -15.64 -52.98
CA GLU A 692 45.47 -15.15 -53.37
C GLU A 692 46.28 -16.20 -54.12
N GLN A 693 46.13 -17.49 -53.79
CA GLN A 693 46.77 -18.60 -54.48
C GLN A 693 46.17 -18.88 -55.87
N TYR A 694 44.91 -18.50 -56.10
CA TYR A 694 44.19 -18.74 -57.35
C TYR A 694 43.65 -17.41 -57.94
N PRO A 695 44.46 -16.66 -58.72
CA PRO A 695 44.09 -15.34 -59.26
C PRO A 695 42.82 -15.35 -60.11
N GLU A 696 42.48 -16.47 -60.74
CA GLU A 696 41.28 -16.62 -61.57
C GLU A 696 39.98 -16.43 -60.77
N LEU A 697 40.01 -16.66 -59.45
CA LEU A 697 38.87 -16.46 -58.56
C LEU A 697 38.60 -14.98 -58.25
N LYS A 698 39.59 -14.09 -58.45
CA LYS A 698 39.49 -12.66 -58.11
C LYS A 698 38.60 -11.87 -59.08
N SER A 699 38.32 -12.41 -60.27
CA SER A 699 37.46 -11.75 -61.26
C SER A 699 36.00 -12.21 -61.20
N HIS A 700 35.69 -13.26 -60.43
CA HIS A 700 34.37 -13.86 -60.40
C HIS A 700 33.46 -13.19 -59.36
N GLN A 701 32.49 -12.41 -59.82
CA GLN A 701 31.58 -11.60 -59.00
C GLN A 701 30.88 -12.39 -57.85
N PRO A 702 30.30 -13.58 -58.07
CA PRO A 702 29.73 -14.39 -56.99
C PRO A 702 30.72 -14.78 -55.88
N ILE A 703 32.00 -14.99 -56.21
CA ILE A 703 33.02 -15.36 -55.21
C ILE A 703 33.42 -14.13 -54.40
N LEU A 704 33.57 -12.97 -55.04
CA LEU A 704 33.80 -11.69 -54.34
C LEU A 704 32.67 -11.35 -53.38
N GLN A 705 31.41 -11.60 -53.77
CA GLN A 705 30.25 -11.41 -52.89
C GLN A 705 30.31 -12.32 -51.67
N LEU A 706 30.63 -13.61 -51.85
CA LEU A 706 30.78 -14.56 -50.73
C LEU A 706 31.96 -14.23 -49.83
N MET A 707 33.07 -13.71 -50.39
CA MET A 707 34.18 -13.18 -49.59
C MET A 707 33.74 -12.01 -48.72
N GLN A 708 33.00 -11.06 -49.30
CA GLN A 708 32.50 -9.91 -48.57
C GLN A 708 31.58 -10.38 -47.44
N SER A 709 30.63 -11.27 -47.73
CA SER A 709 29.76 -11.88 -46.71
C SER A 709 30.55 -12.63 -45.63
N ALA A 710 31.67 -13.29 -45.96
CA ALA A 710 32.53 -13.93 -44.97
C ALA A 710 33.26 -12.91 -44.08
N THR A 711 33.71 -11.76 -44.64
CA THR A 711 34.24 -10.65 -43.86
C THR A 711 33.17 -10.05 -42.96
N ASP A 712 31.99 -9.76 -43.50
CA ASP A 712 30.86 -9.19 -42.76
C ASP A 712 30.46 -10.06 -41.56
N ILE A 713 30.41 -11.39 -41.75
CA ILE A 713 30.11 -12.35 -40.67
C ILE A 713 31.20 -12.35 -39.58
N GLU A 714 32.48 -12.22 -39.95
CA GLU A 714 33.58 -12.19 -38.96
C GLU A 714 33.57 -10.88 -38.17
N ASP A 715 33.28 -9.75 -38.81
CA ASP A 715 33.12 -8.46 -38.16
C ASP A 715 31.90 -8.49 -37.20
N GLU A 716 30.77 -9.04 -37.65
CA GLU A 716 29.58 -9.30 -36.82
C GLU A 716 29.93 -10.16 -35.59
N LEU A 717 30.67 -11.26 -35.77
CA LEU A 717 31.08 -12.14 -34.67
C LEU A 717 31.98 -11.43 -33.66
N ALA A 718 32.92 -10.60 -34.12
CA ALA A 718 33.81 -9.85 -33.23
C ALA A 718 33.03 -8.90 -32.31
N VAL A 719 32.07 -8.15 -32.87
CA VAL A 719 31.20 -7.24 -32.10
C VAL A 719 30.31 -8.00 -31.11
N MET A 720 29.71 -9.12 -31.54
CA MET A 720 28.86 -9.95 -30.66
C MET A 720 29.64 -10.57 -29.50
N LYS A 721 30.89 -11.01 -29.74
CA LYS A 721 31.74 -11.62 -28.70
C LYS A 721 32.09 -10.62 -27.58
N ASN A 722 32.47 -9.40 -27.94
CA ASN A 722 32.73 -8.34 -26.95
C ASN A 722 31.49 -8.08 -26.08
N GLY A 723 30.31 -7.95 -26.70
CA GLY A 723 29.05 -7.78 -25.96
C GLY A 723 28.67 -8.97 -25.06
N TYR A 724 29.11 -10.19 -25.38
CA TYR A 724 28.95 -11.34 -24.50
C TYR A 724 29.88 -11.26 -23.27
N LEU A 725 31.15 -10.88 -23.47
CA LEU A 725 32.12 -10.76 -22.36
C LEU A 725 31.66 -9.72 -21.33
N ASP A 726 31.26 -8.53 -21.78
CA ASP A 726 30.71 -7.48 -20.91
C ASP A 726 29.48 -7.96 -20.14
N GLY A 727 28.60 -8.72 -20.81
CA GLY A 727 27.41 -9.29 -20.19
C GLY A 727 27.73 -10.31 -19.09
N VAL A 728 28.73 -11.18 -19.32
CA VAL A 728 29.19 -12.18 -18.34
C VAL A 728 29.82 -11.51 -17.14
N GLU A 729 30.65 -10.49 -17.33
CA GLU A 729 31.28 -9.73 -16.24
C GLU A 729 30.23 -9.10 -15.33
N ILE A 730 29.28 -8.35 -15.90
CA ILE A 730 28.20 -7.70 -15.14
C ILE A 730 27.37 -8.74 -14.37
N TYR A 731 27.03 -9.86 -15.01
CA TYR A 731 26.25 -10.93 -14.37
C TYR A 731 27.01 -11.60 -13.21
N ASN A 732 28.27 -12.00 -13.43
CA ASN A 732 29.09 -12.67 -12.41
C ASN A 732 29.35 -11.75 -11.21
N SER A 733 29.73 -10.48 -11.45
CA SER A 733 29.89 -9.51 -10.36
C SER A 733 28.60 -9.28 -9.56
N ARG A 734 27.43 -9.35 -10.22
CA ARG A 734 26.14 -9.16 -9.57
C ARG A 734 25.78 -10.31 -8.64
N ILE A 735 25.95 -11.56 -9.07
CA ILE A 735 25.60 -12.74 -8.26
C ILE A 735 26.52 -12.94 -7.05
N GLU A 736 27.72 -12.34 -7.07
CA GLU A 736 28.69 -12.33 -5.96
C GLU A 736 28.50 -11.19 -4.96
N SER A 737 27.73 -10.15 -5.32
CA SER A 737 27.53 -8.96 -4.49
C SER A 737 26.46 -9.16 -3.42
N PHE A 738 26.64 -8.62 -2.21
CA PHE A 738 25.58 -8.56 -1.19
C PHE A 738 24.54 -7.48 -1.54
N PRO A 739 23.22 -7.73 -1.43
CA PRO A 739 22.54 -8.89 -0.85
C PRO A 739 22.25 -10.06 -1.81
N ASP A 740 22.49 -9.88 -3.11
CA ASP A 740 22.19 -10.85 -4.17
C ASP A 740 22.85 -12.22 -3.92
N LEU A 741 24.03 -12.24 -3.30
CA LEU A 741 24.75 -13.44 -2.86
C LEU A 741 23.87 -14.42 -2.04
N LEU A 742 22.97 -13.91 -1.19
CA LEU A 742 22.07 -14.77 -0.41
C LEU A 742 21.08 -15.50 -1.32
N LEU A 743 20.53 -14.79 -2.31
CA LEU A 743 19.63 -15.36 -3.30
C LEU A 743 20.37 -16.31 -4.24
N THR A 744 21.60 -15.96 -4.65
CA THR A 744 22.50 -16.81 -5.44
C THR A 744 22.69 -18.17 -4.78
N LYS A 745 23.02 -18.20 -3.48
CA LYS A 745 23.21 -19.45 -2.72
C LYS A 745 21.89 -20.22 -2.57
N LEU A 746 20.78 -19.54 -2.29
CA LEU A 746 19.47 -20.16 -2.09
C LEU A 746 18.92 -20.80 -3.38
N PHE A 747 19.02 -20.09 -4.51
CA PHE A 747 18.48 -20.52 -5.81
C PHE A 747 19.51 -21.20 -6.73
N ARG A 748 20.76 -21.36 -6.27
CA ARG A 748 21.87 -22.02 -6.99
C ARG A 748 22.17 -21.40 -8.36
N PHE A 749 22.15 -20.06 -8.44
CA PHE A 749 22.61 -19.36 -9.64
C PHE A 749 24.10 -19.67 -9.86
N LYS A 750 24.47 -19.99 -11.11
CA LYS A 750 25.84 -20.34 -11.49
C LYS A 750 26.45 -19.20 -12.30
N GLU A 751 27.75 -19.00 -12.12
CA GLU A 751 28.56 -18.13 -12.97
C GLU A 751 28.58 -18.63 -14.41
N HIS A 752 28.62 -17.68 -15.35
CA HIS A 752 28.91 -17.98 -16.74
C HIS A 752 30.41 -17.90 -16.97
N ARG A 753 30.96 -18.85 -17.73
CA ARG A 753 32.37 -18.80 -18.12
C ARG A 753 32.55 -17.75 -19.22
N PRO A 754 33.54 -16.86 -19.10
CA PRO A 754 33.96 -16.04 -20.23
C PRO A 754 34.46 -16.97 -21.35
N LEU A 755 34.24 -16.58 -22.60
CA LEU A 755 34.91 -17.24 -23.72
C LEU A 755 36.40 -16.87 -23.61
N SER A 756 37.24 -17.81 -23.18
CA SER A 756 38.69 -17.62 -23.14
C SER A 756 39.25 -17.70 -24.55
N TRP A 757 39.88 -16.61 -24.99
CA TRP A 757 40.58 -16.50 -26.28
C TRP A 757 42.07 -16.36 -25.99
N ASP A 758 42.71 -17.43 -25.54
CA ASP A 758 44.17 -17.46 -25.48
C ASP A 758 44.67 -17.80 -26.88
N GLY A 759 45.28 -16.80 -27.53
CA GLY A 759 45.76 -16.84 -28.92
C GLY A 759 46.95 -17.75 -29.17
#